data_AF-A0A1I3F1L7-F1
#
_entry.id   AF-A0A1I3F1L7-F1
#
_cell.length_a   1.000
_cell.length_b   1.000
_cell.length_c   1.000
_cell.angle_alpha   90.00
_cell.angle_beta   90.00
_cell.angle_gamma   90.00
#
_symmetry.space_group_name_H-M   'P 1'
#
loop_
_entity.id
_entity.type
_entity.pdbx_description
1 polymer ?
#
loop_
_entity_poly.entity_id
_entity_poly.type
_entity_poly.pdbx_seq_one_letter_code
_entity_poly.pdbx_strand_id
1 'polypeptide(L)'
;MRAKFGRAFEIYQRDFRPEYADEMRLRENVIISLDLAKRDEHLARLIEAGFWDVIVFDEAHRLGRSETGEQTERYALAHKLRDRTHSLLLLTATPHQGKTRRFAALLELVRPDLLPEIRTLEMNPEVVGDIIIRNRKTRVTDAEGNLIFRGHDTLRHMVIPSPEMRTADKALRRYLSEGYRASADAKDRTIGRAIGFVMTTYRKLASSSVAAIERALERRLERLQGFDAASAPVIPSDEQLEGDDNLSEIGPIGEVGAFFADEAREVQAVLKLIRVARLSDAKLQTFLNDVVSPLLAQNQNLLVFTEYRATQSYLAEAIAHACPGVQVAAINGSMSLDEKIRNVRAFNSREAQVMLSTEAGGEGLNLQDACHIMVNYDLPWNPARLVQRIGRLYRYGQTRRVQVINLQSDDGFDNSAITLLLDRVSTIAQDMASVAGEMKDALAAEVLGELMSYIDMESILERATSMKMDQTEEEIAEAIREAQKARAAEDDILQFASAHQTRVSGGFDFRHMVSFVKGMAPIAGYDLRAEMHGGKTLEIELGEEDIGRWPEFGRRSIVRLTADHAKAIADPSLVPMDFEAGFVRDLSELANDRLIFDGLYAEAQTEAEDHEDVVAVHQVRWQGLSGELLEEELIASSGNKDGAKELPHEEFAELLLRPMESVPASTPGDEDRLIAKAFAPAVESFVSRWAEADRMPSSVFLGAALKRRRQFPGM
;
A
#
# COMPACT_ATOMS: atom_id res chain seq x y z
N MET A 1 11.11 -12.13 -4.71
CA MET A 1 12.29 -11.73 -5.50
C MET A 1 12.64 -12.74 -6.59
N ARG A 2 13.03 -13.98 -6.28
CA ARG A 2 13.45 -14.99 -7.27
C ARG A 2 12.46 -15.22 -8.43
N ALA A 3 11.17 -15.37 -8.14
CA ALA A 3 10.17 -15.66 -9.17
C ALA A 3 9.86 -14.48 -10.11
N LYS A 4 9.95 -13.24 -9.62
CA LYS A 4 9.60 -12.03 -10.39
C LYS A 4 10.82 -11.34 -11.01
N PHE A 5 11.95 -11.35 -10.31
CA PHE A 5 13.14 -10.57 -10.65
C PHE A 5 14.40 -11.44 -10.86
N GLY A 6 14.29 -12.77 -10.76
CA GLY A 6 15.44 -13.68 -10.92
C GLY A 6 16.50 -13.59 -9.81
N ARG A 7 16.33 -12.72 -8.81
CA ARG A 7 17.28 -12.52 -7.71
C ARG A 7 17.04 -13.49 -6.56
N ALA A 8 18.07 -14.26 -6.21
CA ALA A 8 18.08 -15.08 -5.01
C ALA A 8 18.40 -14.20 -3.79
N PHE A 9 17.68 -14.43 -2.71
CA PHE A 9 17.92 -13.82 -1.40
C PHE A 9 18.11 -14.95 -0.40
N GLU A 10 19.05 -14.77 0.52
CA GLU A 10 19.33 -15.71 1.59
C GLU A 10 18.68 -15.24 2.90
N ILE A 11 17.95 -16.13 3.57
CA ILE A 11 17.26 -15.80 4.81
C ILE A 11 18.16 -16.07 6.01
N TYR A 12 18.42 -15.01 6.77
CA TYR A 12 19.23 -15.02 7.99
C TYR A 12 18.64 -15.97 9.04
N GLN A 13 19.50 -16.75 9.72
CA GLN A 13 19.17 -17.86 10.65
C GLN A 13 18.53 -19.11 10.03
N ARG A 14 18.12 -19.07 8.76
CA ARG A 14 17.50 -20.22 8.07
C ARG A 14 18.42 -20.82 7.01
N ASP A 15 18.79 -20.01 6.02
CA ASP A 15 19.62 -20.44 4.90
C ASP A 15 21.11 -20.35 5.27
N PHE A 16 21.45 -19.43 6.16
CA PHE A 16 22.78 -19.30 6.76
C PHE A 16 22.70 -18.76 8.19
N ARG A 17 23.72 -19.08 8.99
CA ARG A 17 23.86 -18.67 10.40
C ARG A 17 25.28 -18.15 10.61
N PRO A 18 25.49 -16.83 10.47
CA PRO A 18 26.83 -16.29 10.53
C PRO A 18 27.33 -16.36 11.98
N GLU A 19 28.44 -17.05 12.19
CA GLU A 19 29.16 -17.01 13.47
C GLU A 19 29.91 -15.67 13.58
N TYR A 20 30.43 -15.18 12.44
CA TYR A 20 31.16 -13.92 12.33
C TYR A 20 30.53 -12.93 11.35
N ALA A 21 30.79 -11.63 11.54
CA ALA A 21 30.25 -10.57 10.70
C ALA A 21 30.69 -10.62 9.23
N ASP A 22 31.90 -11.13 8.95
CA ASP A 22 32.42 -11.26 7.59
C ASP A 22 31.61 -12.27 6.76
N GLU A 23 30.95 -13.24 7.39
CA GLU A 23 30.07 -14.16 6.68
C GLU A 23 28.82 -13.46 6.13
N MET A 24 28.37 -12.37 6.76
CA MET A 24 27.31 -11.54 6.21
C MET A 24 27.78 -10.77 4.98
N ARG A 25 29.03 -10.28 4.96
CA ARG A 25 29.62 -9.54 3.82
C ARG A 25 29.69 -10.35 2.55
N LEU A 26 29.85 -11.67 2.67
CA LEU A 26 29.92 -12.57 1.53
C LEU A 26 28.58 -12.75 0.82
N ARG A 27 27.48 -12.16 1.33
CA ARG A 27 26.13 -12.33 0.81
C ARG A 27 25.65 -11.05 0.13
N GLU A 28 25.31 -11.16 -1.14
CA GLU A 28 24.80 -10.01 -1.93
C GLU A 28 23.39 -9.58 -1.50
N ASN A 29 22.53 -10.53 -1.11
CA ASN A 29 21.11 -10.27 -0.87
C ASN A 29 20.63 -11.04 0.37
N VAL A 30 20.32 -10.32 1.46
CA VAL A 30 19.94 -10.92 2.74
C VAL A 30 18.54 -10.48 3.16
N ILE A 31 17.76 -11.39 3.73
CA ILE A 31 16.47 -11.11 4.38
C ILE A 31 16.60 -11.44 5.87
N ILE A 32 16.20 -10.50 6.73
CA ILE A 32 16.12 -10.68 8.18
C ILE A 32 14.80 -10.08 8.69
N SER A 33 14.16 -10.73 9.67
CA SER A 33 12.96 -10.16 10.29
C SER A 33 13.32 -9.03 11.26
N LEU A 34 12.45 -8.03 11.36
CA LEU A 34 12.67 -6.86 12.21
C LEU A 34 12.87 -7.22 13.69
N ASP A 35 12.08 -8.17 14.21
CA ASP A 35 12.16 -8.60 15.61
C ASP A 35 13.41 -9.41 15.95
N LEU A 36 14.04 -10.02 14.94
CA LEU A 36 15.33 -10.67 15.11
C LEU A 36 16.45 -9.63 15.00
N ALA A 37 16.39 -8.76 13.98
CA ALA A 37 17.39 -7.74 13.71
C ALA A 37 17.57 -6.74 14.86
N LYS A 38 16.50 -6.41 15.59
CA LYS A 38 16.55 -5.44 16.70
C LYS A 38 17.30 -5.94 17.95
N ARG A 39 17.50 -7.26 18.09
CA ARG A 39 18.18 -7.84 19.25
C ARG A 39 19.67 -7.51 19.18
N ASP A 40 20.26 -7.13 20.31
CA ASP A 40 21.65 -6.62 20.37
C ASP A 40 22.67 -7.52 19.66
N GLU A 41 22.56 -8.84 19.83
CA GLU A 41 23.46 -9.82 19.20
C GLU A 41 23.42 -9.77 17.66
N HIS A 42 22.23 -9.63 17.07
CA HIS A 42 22.06 -9.60 15.62
C HIS A 42 22.32 -8.22 15.04
N LEU A 43 21.93 -7.16 15.76
CA LEU A 43 22.25 -5.78 15.42
C LEU A 43 23.76 -5.54 15.37
N ALA A 44 24.51 -6.03 16.36
CA ALA A 44 25.96 -5.93 16.37
C ALA A 44 26.57 -6.56 15.10
N ARG A 45 26.12 -7.76 14.73
CA ARG A 45 26.57 -8.43 13.50
C ARG A 45 26.23 -7.64 12.24
N LEU A 46 25.03 -7.06 12.14
CA LEU A 46 24.63 -6.23 11.00
C LEU A 46 25.51 -4.98 10.87
N ILE A 47 25.87 -4.36 11.99
CA ILE A 47 26.76 -3.19 12.02
C ILE A 47 28.19 -3.59 11.65
N GLU A 48 28.70 -4.69 12.20
CA GLU A 48 30.04 -5.21 11.94
C GLU A 48 30.19 -5.71 10.48
N ALA A 49 29.09 -6.18 9.87
CA ALA A 49 29.06 -6.55 8.46
C ALA A 49 29.41 -5.36 7.54
N GLY A 50 29.46 -4.14 8.04
CA GLY A 50 29.95 -2.98 7.31
C GLY A 50 28.84 -2.31 6.51
N PHE A 51 29.13 -1.97 5.26
CA PHE A 51 28.31 -1.07 4.46
C PHE A 51 27.48 -1.84 3.42
N TRP A 52 26.20 -1.49 3.29
CA TRP A 52 25.26 -2.03 2.30
C TRP A 52 24.95 -0.97 1.25
N ASP A 53 24.73 -1.35 -0.01
CA ASP A 53 24.33 -0.37 -1.03
C ASP A 53 22.91 0.12 -0.79
N VAL A 54 22.00 -0.80 -0.48
CA VAL A 54 20.58 -0.53 -0.23
C VAL A 54 20.11 -1.31 0.98
N ILE A 55 19.40 -0.63 1.88
CA ILE A 55 18.62 -1.26 2.94
C ILE A 55 17.15 -0.96 2.71
N VAL A 56 16.31 -1.99 2.74
CA VAL A 56 14.87 -1.88 2.55
C VAL A 56 14.16 -2.31 3.83
N PHE A 57 13.32 -1.44 4.38
CA PHE A 57 12.39 -1.79 5.45
C PHE A 57 10.98 -1.91 4.89
N ASP A 58 10.40 -3.10 5.03
CA ASP A 58 8.98 -3.34 4.74
C ASP A 58 8.13 -3.06 5.99
N GLU A 59 6.88 -2.67 5.77
CA GLU A 59 5.95 -2.21 6.81
C GLU A 59 6.53 -1.14 7.73
N ALA A 60 7.16 -0.13 7.12
CA ALA A 60 7.92 0.93 7.79
C ALA A 60 7.08 1.75 8.80
N HIS A 61 5.75 1.68 8.75
CA HIS A 61 4.90 2.24 9.81
C HIS A 61 5.22 1.68 11.21
N ARG A 62 5.84 0.49 11.30
CA ARG A 62 6.33 -0.11 12.55
C ARG A 62 7.58 0.58 13.12
N LEU A 63 8.25 1.44 12.36
CA LEU A 63 9.46 2.17 12.76
C LEU A 63 9.10 3.53 13.38
N GLY A 64 8.48 3.54 14.55
CA GLY A 64 8.00 4.79 15.19
C GLY A 64 8.88 5.29 16.33
N ARG A 65 8.81 6.59 16.64
CA ARG A 65 9.11 7.12 17.99
C ARG A 65 7.80 7.20 18.79
N SER A 66 7.86 7.05 20.10
CA SER A 66 6.70 7.31 20.96
C SER A 66 6.31 8.80 20.89
N GLU A 67 5.08 9.15 21.27
CA GLU A 67 4.64 10.55 21.34
C GLU A 67 5.43 11.38 22.36
N THR A 68 5.99 10.72 23.39
CA THR A 68 6.87 11.30 24.39
C THR A 68 8.29 11.53 23.87
N GLY A 69 8.61 11.05 22.66
CA GLY A 69 9.91 11.20 22.01
C GLY A 69 10.89 10.06 22.28
N GLU A 70 10.49 9.03 23.04
CA GLU A 70 11.30 7.84 23.29
C GLU A 70 11.40 6.98 22.02
N GLN A 71 12.61 6.52 21.70
CA GLN A 71 12.84 5.69 20.53
C GLN A 71 12.36 4.27 20.78
N THR A 72 11.54 3.72 19.88
CA THR A 72 11.28 2.27 19.90
C THR A 72 12.54 1.53 19.48
N GLU A 73 12.71 0.29 19.93
CA GLU A 73 13.84 -0.57 19.51
C GLU A 73 13.91 -0.71 17.98
N ARG A 74 12.74 -0.80 17.33
CA ARG A 74 12.61 -0.90 15.86
C ARG A 74 13.13 0.37 15.17
N TYR A 75 12.80 1.55 15.71
CA TYR A 75 13.34 2.81 15.21
C TYR A 75 14.84 2.95 15.46
N ALA A 76 15.31 2.57 16.66
CA ALA A 76 16.72 2.62 17.01
C ALA A 76 17.57 1.72 16.10
N LEU A 77 17.06 0.55 15.73
CA LEU A 77 17.64 -0.32 14.70
C LEU A 77 17.79 0.42 13.36
N ALA A 78 16.70 0.97 12.82
CA ALA A 78 16.72 1.66 11.53
C ALA A 78 17.67 2.87 11.54
N HIS A 79 17.66 3.64 12.64
CA HIS A 79 18.54 4.79 12.83
C HIS A 79 20.02 4.38 12.83
N LYS A 80 20.40 3.31 13.53
CA LYS A 80 21.79 2.79 13.53
C LYS A 80 22.22 2.27 12.17
N LEU A 81 21.31 1.70 11.38
CA LEU A 81 21.59 1.19 10.04
C LEU A 81 21.63 2.28 8.97
N ARG A 82 21.07 3.47 9.23
CA ARG A 82 21.08 4.59 8.27
C ARG A 82 22.49 5.00 7.85
N ASP A 83 23.44 4.96 8.78
CA ASP A 83 24.86 5.31 8.54
C ASP A 83 25.65 4.16 7.89
N ARG A 84 24.99 3.02 7.65
CA ARG A 84 25.57 1.81 7.04
C ARG A 84 25.03 1.55 5.64
N THR A 85 24.38 2.53 5.01
CA THR A 85 23.82 2.39 3.66
C THR A 85 23.88 3.67 2.83
N HIS A 86 24.04 3.53 1.50
CA HIS A 86 23.94 4.65 0.56
C HIS A 86 22.48 5.05 0.40
N SER A 87 21.61 4.05 0.24
CA SER A 87 20.18 4.25 0.04
C SER A 87 19.36 3.52 1.09
N LEU A 88 18.39 4.21 1.67
CA LEU A 88 17.41 3.65 2.60
C LEU A 88 16.01 3.76 1.98
N LEU A 89 15.36 2.62 1.74
CA LEU A 89 14.01 2.55 1.20
C LEU A 89 13.03 2.11 2.28
N LEU A 90 11.97 2.87 2.49
CA LEU A 90 10.87 2.55 3.40
C LEU A 90 9.61 2.21 2.60
N LEU A 91 9.06 1.02 2.79
CA LEU A 91 7.81 0.60 2.18
C LEU A 91 6.71 0.57 3.24
N THR A 92 5.60 1.25 3.01
CA THR A 92 4.44 1.22 3.90
C THR A 92 3.16 1.65 3.19
N ALA A 93 2.05 1.04 3.55
CA ALA A 93 0.73 1.44 3.06
C ALA A 93 0.11 2.60 3.86
N THR A 94 0.58 2.84 5.09
CA THR A 94 0.00 3.81 6.04
C THR A 94 1.11 4.58 6.77
N PRO A 95 1.80 5.51 6.09
CA PRO A 95 2.98 6.16 6.65
C PRO A 95 2.67 7.16 7.78
N HIS A 96 1.54 7.89 7.74
CA HIS A 96 1.29 8.98 8.70
C HIS A 96 0.69 8.50 10.02
N GLN A 97 -0.23 7.52 9.96
CA GLN A 97 -0.96 6.99 11.11
C GLN A 97 -1.52 8.09 12.04
N GLY A 98 -1.93 9.25 11.49
CA GLY A 98 -2.52 10.34 12.25
C GLY A 98 -1.58 11.04 13.24
N LYS A 99 -0.29 10.69 13.25
CA LYS A 99 0.70 11.17 14.21
C LYS A 99 1.87 11.84 13.49
N THR A 100 1.77 13.15 13.30
CA THR A 100 2.75 13.96 12.54
C THR A 100 4.19 13.75 12.99
N ARG A 101 4.45 13.63 14.30
CA ARG A 101 5.80 13.37 14.82
C ARG A 101 6.34 11.99 14.44
N ARG A 102 5.49 10.97 14.42
CA ARG A 102 5.88 9.60 14.03
C ARG A 102 6.20 9.56 12.54
N PHE A 103 5.37 10.24 11.73
CA PHE A 103 5.60 10.40 10.31
C PHE A 103 6.90 11.16 10.01
N ALA A 104 7.12 12.31 10.63
CA ALA A 104 8.36 13.09 10.51
C ALA A 104 9.60 12.25 10.85
N ALA A 105 9.53 11.41 11.90
CA ALA A 105 10.63 10.52 12.25
C ALA A 105 10.98 9.50 11.15
N LEU A 106 10.01 9.04 10.35
CA LEU A 106 10.26 8.20 9.18
C LEU A 106 10.95 8.98 8.06
N LEU A 107 10.50 10.21 7.79
CA LEU A 107 11.13 11.08 6.78
C LEU A 107 12.57 11.44 7.17
N GLU A 108 12.82 11.70 8.46
CA GLU A 108 14.16 11.93 9.01
C GLU A 108 15.11 10.76 8.72
N LEU A 109 14.62 9.51 8.71
CA LEU A 109 15.45 8.35 8.37
C LEU A 109 15.82 8.36 6.88
N VAL A 110 14.91 8.75 5.98
CA VAL A 110 15.16 8.73 4.53
C VAL A 110 16.03 9.91 4.10
N ARG A 111 15.61 11.13 4.45
CA ARG A 111 16.24 12.40 4.05
C ARG A 111 16.68 13.22 5.28
N PRO A 112 17.74 12.80 5.99
CA PRO A 112 18.27 13.53 7.14
C PRO A 112 18.81 14.93 6.77
N ASP A 113 19.09 15.16 5.48
CA ASP A 113 19.50 16.44 4.91
C ASP A 113 18.38 17.49 4.88
N LEU A 114 17.10 17.07 4.82
CA LEU A 114 15.92 17.94 4.83
C LEU A 114 15.31 18.10 6.24
N LEU A 115 16.11 17.87 7.28
CA LEU A 115 15.64 17.84 8.66
C LEU A 115 15.03 19.18 9.14
N PRO A 116 15.52 20.37 8.77
CA PRO A 116 14.85 21.64 9.06
C PRO A 116 13.42 21.70 8.51
N GLU A 117 13.24 21.29 7.26
CA GLU A 117 11.97 21.30 6.53
C GLU A 117 10.99 20.25 7.08
N ILE A 118 11.49 19.04 7.35
CA ILE A 118 10.73 17.93 7.96
C ILE A 118 10.24 18.31 9.37
N ARG A 119 11.02 19.08 10.14
CA ARG A 119 10.60 19.52 11.49
C ARG A 119 9.47 20.54 11.45
N THR A 120 9.29 21.23 10.33
CA THR A 120 8.21 22.20 10.10
C THR A 120 7.17 21.67 9.11
N LEU A 121 6.98 20.34 9.06
CA LEU A 121 6.07 19.67 8.11
C LEU A 121 4.64 20.24 8.08
N GLU A 122 4.13 20.70 9.23
CA GLU A 122 2.79 21.32 9.32
C GLU A 122 2.71 22.65 8.56
N MET A 123 3.84 23.34 8.39
CA MET A 123 3.94 24.63 7.69
C MET A 123 4.47 24.47 6.25
N ASN A 124 5.28 23.44 5.99
CA ASN A 124 5.93 23.16 4.70
C ASN A 124 5.61 21.73 4.21
N PRO A 125 4.33 21.38 3.96
CA PRO A 125 3.93 20.02 3.60
C PRO A 125 4.43 19.58 2.21
N GLU A 126 4.84 20.52 1.35
CA GLU A 126 5.38 20.26 0.00
C GLU A 126 6.65 19.42 0.00
N VAL A 127 7.46 19.48 1.06
CA VAL A 127 8.70 18.67 1.20
C VAL A 127 8.44 17.17 1.09
N VAL A 128 7.21 16.74 1.41
CA VAL A 128 6.80 15.34 1.31
C VAL A 128 6.84 14.84 -0.13
N GLY A 129 6.56 15.70 -1.11
CA GLY A 129 6.62 15.37 -2.54
C GLY A 129 8.02 14.94 -3.01
N ASP A 130 9.07 15.45 -2.38
CA ASP A 130 10.46 15.12 -2.70
C ASP A 130 10.95 13.82 -2.00
N ILE A 131 10.15 13.27 -1.10
CA ILE A 131 10.52 12.12 -0.24
C ILE A 131 9.65 10.89 -0.52
N ILE A 132 8.35 11.09 -0.80
CA ILE A 132 7.37 10.02 -0.89
C ILE A 132 6.81 9.90 -2.30
N ILE A 133 6.75 8.65 -2.77
CA ILE A 133 5.98 8.26 -3.94
C ILE A 133 4.75 7.50 -3.46
N ARG A 134 3.55 8.03 -3.72
CA ARG A 134 2.27 7.38 -3.35
C ARG A 134 1.37 7.22 -4.57
N ASN A 135 0.97 5.99 -4.85
CA ASN A 135 -0.05 5.68 -5.85
C ASN A 135 -1.33 5.18 -5.17
N ARG A 136 -2.49 5.73 -5.57
CA ARG A 136 -3.79 5.25 -5.12
C ARG A 136 -4.35 4.23 -6.09
N LYS A 137 -4.94 3.14 -5.60
CA LYS A 137 -5.53 2.08 -6.44
C LYS A 137 -6.59 2.63 -7.40
N THR A 138 -7.29 3.66 -6.97
CA THR A 138 -8.26 4.43 -7.75
C THR A 138 -7.65 5.07 -9.00
N ARG A 139 -6.36 5.44 -9.00
CA ARG A 139 -5.71 6.17 -10.10
C ARG A 139 -4.79 5.31 -10.98
N VAL A 140 -4.58 4.04 -10.64
CA VAL A 140 -3.66 3.18 -11.41
C VAL A 140 -4.36 2.62 -12.65
N THR A 141 -3.84 2.99 -13.82
CA THR A 141 -4.29 2.48 -15.12
C THR A 141 -3.26 1.56 -15.78
N ASP A 142 -3.71 0.73 -16.72
CA ASP A 142 -2.83 0.08 -17.69
C ASP A 142 -2.30 1.10 -18.72
N ALA A 143 -1.51 0.62 -19.68
CA ALA A 143 -0.91 1.46 -20.73
C ALA A 143 -1.97 2.10 -21.64
N GLU A 144 -3.15 1.49 -21.73
CA GLU A 144 -4.30 1.93 -22.51
C GLU A 144 -5.23 2.88 -21.73
N GLY A 145 -4.91 3.19 -20.47
CA GLY A 145 -5.69 4.10 -19.62
C GLY A 145 -6.88 3.45 -18.91
N ASN A 146 -7.03 2.12 -18.96
CA ASN A 146 -8.09 1.42 -18.22
C ASN A 146 -7.68 1.18 -16.76
N LEU A 147 -8.63 1.36 -15.84
CA LEU A 147 -8.41 1.05 -14.43
C LEU A 147 -8.07 -0.43 -14.22
N ILE A 148 -6.97 -0.68 -13.51
CA ILE A 148 -6.49 -2.04 -13.21
C ILE A 148 -7.35 -2.70 -12.12
N PHE A 149 -7.88 -1.90 -11.19
CA PHE A 149 -8.61 -2.40 -10.03
C PHE A 149 -10.12 -2.39 -10.26
N ARG A 150 -10.77 -3.55 -10.15
CA ARG A 150 -12.21 -3.76 -10.46
C ARG A 150 -13.17 -3.56 -9.26
N GLY A 151 -12.66 -3.10 -8.13
CA GLY A 151 -13.40 -2.93 -6.88
C GLY A 151 -13.77 -4.24 -6.17
N HIS A 152 -14.58 -4.12 -5.10
CA HIS A 152 -15.13 -5.26 -4.37
C HIS A 152 -16.53 -4.96 -3.84
N ASP A 153 -17.33 -6.01 -3.62
CA ASP A 153 -18.64 -5.95 -2.99
C ASP A 153 -18.62 -6.70 -1.66
N THR A 154 -19.20 -6.11 -0.62
CA THR A 154 -19.28 -6.71 0.71
C THR A 154 -20.73 -7.11 1.00
N LEU A 155 -20.95 -8.41 1.20
CA LEU A 155 -22.23 -9.02 1.53
C LEU A 155 -22.23 -9.46 2.99
N ARG A 156 -23.33 -9.15 3.68
CA ARG A 156 -23.60 -9.66 5.03
C ARG A 156 -24.53 -10.84 4.94
N HIS A 157 -24.11 -11.96 5.51
CA HIS A 157 -24.93 -13.15 5.59
C HIS A 157 -25.27 -13.43 7.04
N MET A 158 -26.51 -13.11 7.42
CA MET A 158 -26.99 -13.20 8.79
C MET A 158 -27.22 -14.66 9.19
N VAL A 159 -26.72 -15.01 10.37
CA VAL A 159 -26.89 -16.30 11.03
C VAL A 159 -27.83 -16.10 12.20
N ILE A 160 -28.92 -16.86 12.20
CA ILE A 160 -29.87 -16.88 13.30
C ILE A 160 -29.45 -17.99 14.27
N PRO A 161 -29.03 -17.66 15.52
CA PRO A 161 -28.59 -18.67 16.46
C PRO A 161 -29.74 -19.61 16.87
N SER A 162 -29.42 -20.87 17.12
CA SER A 162 -30.38 -21.85 17.66
C SER A 162 -30.76 -21.53 19.12
N PRO A 163 -31.91 -22.02 19.63
CA PRO A 163 -32.27 -21.87 21.04
C PRO A 163 -31.21 -22.43 22.00
N GLU A 164 -30.58 -23.54 21.64
CA GLU A 164 -29.49 -24.17 22.40
C GLU A 164 -28.28 -23.25 22.44
N MET A 165 -27.92 -22.63 21.30
CA MET A 165 -26.79 -21.71 21.20
C MET A 165 -27.02 -20.43 22.03
N ARG A 166 -28.24 -19.86 22.01
CA ARG A 166 -28.60 -18.74 22.90
C ARG A 166 -28.48 -19.11 24.38
N THR A 167 -28.82 -20.34 24.73
CA THR A 167 -28.72 -20.82 26.11
C THR A 167 -27.26 -21.01 26.53
N ALA A 168 -26.43 -21.58 25.65
CA ALA A 168 -25.00 -21.74 25.87
C ALA A 168 -24.27 -20.39 25.98
N ASP A 169 -24.56 -19.44 25.09
CA ASP A 169 -24.01 -18.08 25.12
C ASP A 169 -24.36 -17.36 26.43
N LYS A 170 -25.63 -17.41 26.87
CA LYS A 170 -26.04 -16.82 28.15
C LYS A 170 -25.26 -17.40 29.34
N ALA A 171 -25.02 -18.70 29.36
CA ALA A 171 -24.24 -19.36 30.40
C ALA A 171 -22.76 -18.97 30.33
N LEU A 172 -22.19 -18.92 29.12
CA LEU A 172 -20.81 -18.48 28.90
C LEU A 172 -20.60 -17.03 29.33
N ARG A 173 -21.50 -16.10 28.98
CA ARG A 173 -21.41 -14.70 29.42
C ARG A 173 -21.43 -14.55 30.92
N ARG A 174 -22.19 -15.39 31.63
CA ARG A 174 -22.19 -15.39 33.10
C ARG A 174 -20.81 -15.80 33.62
N TYR A 175 -20.25 -16.89 33.10
CA TYR A 175 -18.90 -17.34 33.43
C TYR A 175 -17.83 -16.27 33.14
N LEU A 176 -17.87 -15.65 31.96
CA LEU A 176 -16.96 -14.56 31.59
C LEU A 176 -17.11 -13.36 32.54
N SER A 177 -18.35 -12.97 32.89
CA SER A 177 -18.61 -11.87 33.82
C SER A 177 -18.03 -12.14 35.21
N GLU A 178 -18.12 -13.37 35.70
CA GLU A 178 -17.48 -13.77 36.96
C GLU A 178 -15.96 -13.72 36.87
N GLY A 179 -15.38 -14.16 35.76
CA GLY A 179 -13.94 -14.04 35.51
C GLY A 179 -13.45 -12.59 35.44
N TYR A 180 -14.18 -11.69 34.77
CA TYR A 180 -13.83 -10.25 34.76
C TYR A 180 -13.96 -9.61 36.14
N ARG A 181 -14.94 -10.02 36.96
CA ARG A 181 -15.02 -9.57 38.37
C ARG A 181 -13.82 -10.08 39.18
N ALA A 182 -13.46 -11.35 39.03
CA ALA A 182 -12.27 -11.91 39.69
C ALA A 182 -10.98 -11.20 39.25
N SER A 183 -10.88 -10.79 37.99
CA SER A 183 -9.79 -9.97 37.46
C SER A 183 -9.73 -8.59 38.14
N ALA A 184 -10.87 -7.95 38.39
CA ALA A 184 -10.94 -6.63 39.03
C ALA A 184 -10.69 -6.70 40.54
N ASP A 185 -11.15 -7.76 41.19
CA ASP A 185 -11.03 -7.99 42.65
C ASP A 185 -9.68 -8.62 43.05
N ALA A 186 -8.84 -8.99 42.08
CA ALA A 186 -7.54 -9.61 42.34
C ALA A 186 -6.60 -8.67 43.10
N LYS A 187 -6.08 -9.14 44.25
CA LYS A 187 -5.09 -8.38 45.05
C LYS A 187 -3.77 -8.18 44.32
N ASP A 188 -3.40 -9.15 43.47
CA ASP A 188 -2.22 -9.08 42.61
C ASP A 188 -2.63 -8.64 41.21
N ARG A 189 -2.08 -7.51 40.77
CA ARG A 189 -2.36 -6.89 39.47
C ARG A 189 -1.94 -7.77 38.29
N THR A 190 -0.88 -8.56 38.44
CA THR A 190 -0.39 -9.48 37.40
C THR A 190 -1.35 -10.64 37.22
N ILE A 191 -1.82 -11.22 38.33
CA ILE A 191 -2.84 -12.28 38.30
C ILE A 191 -4.16 -11.73 37.74
N GLY A 192 -4.60 -10.56 38.19
CA GLY A 192 -5.80 -9.92 37.65
C GLY A 192 -5.73 -9.76 36.13
N ARG A 193 -4.64 -9.19 35.61
CA ARG A 193 -4.41 -9.06 34.16
C ARG A 193 -4.45 -10.42 33.43
N ALA A 194 -3.83 -11.46 34.00
CA ALA A 194 -3.86 -12.79 33.40
C ALA A 194 -5.29 -13.37 33.32
N ILE A 195 -6.10 -13.20 34.36
CA ILE A 195 -7.51 -13.63 34.36
C ILE A 195 -8.29 -12.86 33.28
N GLY A 196 -8.16 -11.53 33.23
CA GLY A 196 -8.81 -10.70 32.22
C GLY A 196 -8.44 -11.11 30.80
N PHE A 197 -7.16 -11.39 30.55
CA PHE A 197 -6.67 -11.88 29.26
C PHE A 197 -7.32 -13.22 28.86
N VAL A 198 -7.41 -14.18 29.79
CA VAL A 198 -8.06 -15.48 29.53
C VAL A 198 -9.55 -15.29 29.21
N MET A 199 -10.25 -14.41 29.94
CA MET A 199 -11.67 -14.12 29.67
C MET A 199 -11.86 -13.48 28.30
N THR A 200 -11.03 -12.49 27.94
CA THR A 200 -11.06 -11.88 26.61
C THR A 200 -10.76 -12.90 25.52
N THR A 201 -9.81 -13.81 25.74
CA THR A 201 -9.51 -14.90 24.80
C THR A 201 -10.71 -15.84 24.59
N TYR A 202 -11.38 -16.26 25.67
CA TYR A 202 -12.59 -17.09 25.56
C TYR A 202 -13.74 -16.38 24.87
N ARG A 203 -13.93 -15.08 25.15
CA ARG A 203 -14.93 -14.25 24.47
C ARG A 203 -14.69 -14.22 22.95
N LYS A 204 -13.45 -14.00 22.51
CA LYS A 204 -13.08 -14.04 21.08
C LYS A 204 -13.28 -15.43 20.45
N LEU A 205 -12.84 -16.49 21.12
CA LEU A 205 -13.01 -17.87 20.64
C LEU A 205 -14.49 -18.24 20.45
N ALA A 206 -15.35 -17.80 21.36
CA ALA A 206 -16.79 -18.04 21.28
C ALA A 206 -17.46 -17.32 20.11
N SER A 207 -17.01 -16.09 19.79
CA SER A 207 -17.45 -15.37 18.58
C SER A 207 -17.00 -16.08 17.29
N SER A 208 -15.84 -16.74 17.31
CA SER A 208 -15.35 -17.50 16.15
C SER A 208 -16.15 -18.77 15.89
N SER A 209 -16.13 -19.75 16.80
CA SER A 209 -16.90 -20.99 16.64
C SER A 209 -17.18 -21.71 17.96
N VAL A 210 -18.27 -22.48 17.98
CA VAL A 210 -18.64 -23.33 19.13
C VAL A 210 -17.54 -24.36 19.43
N ALA A 211 -16.91 -24.91 18.40
CA ALA A 211 -15.82 -25.88 18.55
C ALA A 211 -14.55 -25.28 19.19
N ALA A 212 -14.24 -24.01 18.88
CA ALA A 212 -13.08 -23.33 19.44
C ALA A 212 -13.24 -23.07 20.94
N ILE A 213 -14.40 -22.57 21.37
CA ILE A 213 -14.67 -22.34 22.80
C ILE A 213 -14.84 -23.65 23.58
N GLU A 214 -15.43 -24.69 22.98
CA GLU A 214 -15.53 -26.02 23.60
C GLU A 214 -14.14 -26.54 23.98
N ARG A 215 -13.21 -26.58 23.01
CA ARG A 215 -11.84 -27.07 23.22
C ARG A 215 -11.08 -26.25 24.26
N ALA A 216 -11.33 -24.94 24.33
CA ALA A 216 -10.69 -24.07 25.31
C ALA A 216 -11.18 -24.34 26.74
N LEU A 217 -12.49 -24.54 26.91
CA LEU A 217 -13.09 -24.87 28.21
C LEU A 217 -12.77 -26.29 28.66
N GLU A 218 -12.67 -27.26 27.75
CA GLU A 218 -12.19 -28.62 28.06
C GLU A 218 -10.80 -28.59 28.68
N ARG A 219 -9.85 -27.91 28.03
CA ARG A 219 -8.49 -27.72 28.55
C ARG A 219 -8.45 -26.96 29.88
N ARG A 220 -9.40 -26.03 30.09
CA ARG A 220 -9.51 -25.35 31.39
C ARG A 220 -9.98 -26.31 32.47
N LEU A 221 -10.98 -27.13 32.17
CA LEU A 221 -11.53 -28.12 33.11
C LEU A 221 -10.49 -29.18 33.49
N GLU A 222 -9.74 -29.70 32.52
CA GLU A 222 -8.64 -30.66 32.75
C GLU A 222 -7.60 -30.11 33.73
N ARG A 223 -7.18 -28.84 33.51
CA ARG A 223 -6.24 -28.15 34.42
C ARG A 223 -6.81 -27.94 35.81
N LEU A 224 -8.08 -27.55 35.93
CA LEU A 224 -8.75 -27.35 37.23
C LEU A 224 -8.91 -28.68 38.01
N GLN A 225 -8.98 -29.81 37.30
CA GLN A 225 -9.12 -31.14 37.89
C GLN A 225 -7.77 -31.81 38.21
N GLY A 226 -6.64 -31.18 37.87
CA GLY A 226 -5.31 -31.68 38.20
C GLY A 226 -4.87 -32.89 37.36
N PHE A 227 -5.53 -33.14 36.22
CA PHE A 227 -5.08 -34.15 35.26
C PHE A 227 -3.88 -33.57 34.48
N ASP A 228 -2.67 -33.95 34.90
CA ASP A 228 -1.37 -33.70 34.26
C ASP A 228 -0.75 -32.29 34.34
N ALA A 229 0.08 -32.08 35.38
CA ALA A 229 0.99 -30.94 35.49
C ALA A 229 2.33 -31.14 34.73
N ALA A 230 2.65 -32.37 34.29
CA ALA A 230 3.98 -32.74 33.78
C ALA A 230 4.05 -33.00 32.26
N SER A 231 2.92 -33.03 31.56
CA SER A 231 2.84 -33.23 30.11
C SER A 231 2.30 -32.00 29.36
N ALA A 232 2.06 -30.89 30.06
CA ALA A 232 1.38 -29.72 29.52
C ALA A 232 2.18 -29.05 28.39
N PRO A 233 1.68 -29.05 27.14
CA PRO A 233 2.01 -27.96 26.24
C PRO A 233 1.44 -26.69 26.89
N VAL A 234 2.26 -25.64 26.87
CA VAL A 234 1.89 -24.23 27.02
C VAL A 234 0.45 -24.05 26.48
N ILE A 235 -0.43 -23.32 27.20
CA ILE A 235 -1.64 -22.75 26.55
C ILE A 235 -1.12 -22.27 25.22
N PRO A 236 -1.60 -22.73 24.05
CA PRO A 236 -1.03 -22.23 22.82
C PRO A 236 -1.03 -20.72 22.97
N SER A 237 0.16 -20.13 23.05
CA SER A 237 0.43 -19.03 22.17
C SER A 237 -0.02 -19.62 20.84
N ASP A 238 -1.28 -19.40 20.47
CA ASP A 238 -1.57 -19.37 19.05
C ASP A 238 -0.66 -18.23 18.61
N GLU A 239 0.55 -18.66 18.23
CA GLU A 239 1.66 -17.81 17.87
C GLU A 239 1.07 -16.88 16.83
N GLN A 240 1.24 -15.59 17.10
CA GLN A 240 0.91 -14.49 16.19
C GLN A 240 -0.58 -14.11 16.16
N LEU A 241 -1.10 -13.66 17.31
CA LEU A 241 -1.85 -12.39 17.29
C LEU A 241 -0.83 -11.29 16.94
N GLU A 242 -0.50 -11.12 15.65
CA GLU A 242 0.26 -9.94 15.23
C GLU A 242 -0.55 -8.68 15.61
N GLY A 243 0.10 -7.79 16.37
CA GLY A 243 -0.42 -6.47 16.70
C GLY A 243 -0.44 -6.11 18.18
N ASP A 244 -0.35 -7.07 19.10
CA ASP A 244 -0.33 -6.75 20.54
C ASP A 244 1.11 -6.74 21.07
N ASP A 245 1.78 -5.59 20.97
CA ASP A 245 3.11 -5.37 21.56
C ASP A 245 3.09 -5.62 23.10
N ASN A 246 1.91 -5.74 23.75
CA ASN A 246 1.78 -6.08 25.18
C ASN A 246 1.86 -7.59 25.48
N LEU A 247 1.80 -8.48 24.48
CA LEU A 247 1.78 -9.94 24.73
C LEU A 247 3.14 -10.50 25.20
N SER A 248 4.23 -9.76 24.98
CA SER A 248 5.59 -10.21 25.30
C SER A 248 5.96 -10.10 26.79
N GLU A 249 5.15 -9.41 27.60
CA GLU A 249 5.38 -9.23 29.05
C GLU A 249 4.59 -10.20 29.95
N ILE A 250 3.65 -10.98 29.40
CA ILE A 250 2.81 -11.87 30.21
C ILE A 250 3.53 -13.21 30.35
N GLY A 251 4.17 -13.41 31.51
CA GLY A 251 4.82 -14.66 31.90
C GLY A 251 3.88 -15.88 31.81
N PRO A 252 4.38 -17.11 32.04
CA PRO A 252 3.61 -18.33 31.81
C PRO A 252 2.31 -18.32 32.63
N ILE A 253 1.20 -18.04 31.95
CA ILE A 253 -0.21 -18.11 32.43
C ILE A 253 -0.53 -19.54 32.97
N GLY A 254 0.36 -20.50 32.74
CA GLY A 254 0.27 -21.90 33.12
C GLY A 254 0.21 -22.20 34.62
N GLU A 255 0.57 -21.27 35.52
CA GLU A 255 0.59 -21.54 36.97
C GLU A 255 -0.65 -21.05 37.75
N VAL A 256 -1.63 -20.42 37.09
CA VAL A 256 -2.81 -19.91 37.78
C VAL A 256 -3.86 -21.01 37.96
N GLY A 257 -4.12 -21.36 39.23
CA GLY A 257 -5.19 -22.27 39.65
C GLY A 257 -6.61 -21.74 39.36
N ALA A 258 -7.60 -22.08 40.19
CA ALA A 258 -8.95 -21.57 40.02
C ALA A 258 -9.00 -20.03 40.13
N PHE A 259 -9.70 -19.38 39.20
CA PHE A 259 -9.86 -17.92 39.15
C PHE A 259 -10.86 -17.43 40.20
N PHE A 260 -11.87 -18.24 40.50
CA PHE A 260 -12.90 -17.96 41.50
C PHE A 260 -13.48 -19.25 42.08
N ALA A 261 -14.29 -19.11 43.13
CA ALA A 261 -14.91 -20.25 43.82
C ALA A 261 -15.80 -21.05 42.87
N ASP A 262 -15.72 -22.39 42.94
CA ASP A 262 -16.51 -23.32 42.13
C ASP A 262 -16.30 -23.22 40.60
N GLU A 263 -15.22 -22.59 40.11
CA GLU A 263 -14.96 -22.43 38.67
C GLU A 263 -15.04 -23.75 37.89
N ALA A 264 -14.50 -24.84 38.43
CA ALA A 264 -14.55 -26.15 37.76
C ALA A 264 -15.99 -26.61 37.49
N ARG A 265 -16.91 -26.35 38.42
CA ARG A 265 -18.33 -26.71 38.30
C ARG A 265 -19.04 -25.80 37.29
N GLU A 266 -18.73 -24.51 37.31
CA GLU A 266 -19.19 -23.51 36.33
C GLU A 266 -18.77 -23.89 34.90
N VAL A 267 -17.48 -24.13 34.68
CA VAL A 267 -16.92 -24.55 33.39
C VAL A 267 -17.57 -25.85 32.91
N GLN A 268 -17.75 -26.84 33.78
CA GLN A 268 -18.41 -28.09 33.44
C GLN A 268 -19.88 -27.88 33.02
N ALA A 269 -20.60 -26.97 33.68
CA ALA A 269 -21.98 -26.64 33.33
C ALA A 269 -22.08 -25.93 31.97
N VAL A 270 -21.20 -24.96 31.72
CA VAL A 270 -21.11 -24.25 30.44
C VAL A 270 -20.74 -25.20 29.31
N LEU A 271 -19.73 -26.06 29.52
CA LEU A 271 -19.27 -27.04 28.54
C LEU A 271 -20.39 -28.02 28.13
N LYS A 272 -21.23 -28.44 29.08
CA LYS A 272 -22.40 -29.30 28.78
C LYS A 272 -23.37 -28.61 27.82
N LEU A 273 -23.63 -27.31 27.99
CA LEU A 273 -24.51 -26.55 27.12
C LEU A 273 -23.88 -26.30 25.75
N ILE A 274 -22.58 -26.01 25.69
CA ILE A 274 -21.83 -25.83 24.44
C ILE A 274 -21.84 -27.11 23.60
N ARG A 275 -21.66 -28.29 24.23
CA ARG A 275 -21.75 -29.59 23.55
C ARG A 275 -23.12 -29.84 22.92
N VAL A 276 -24.19 -29.43 23.60
CA VAL A 276 -25.56 -29.51 23.05
C VAL A 276 -25.71 -28.53 21.90
N ALA A 277 -25.25 -27.28 22.05
CA ALA A 277 -25.31 -26.27 21.00
C ALA A 277 -24.50 -26.67 19.75
N ARG A 278 -23.38 -27.40 19.90
CA ARG A 278 -22.57 -27.88 18.78
C ARG A 278 -23.33 -28.85 17.87
N LEU A 279 -24.29 -29.61 18.40
CA LEU A 279 -25.12 -30.51 17.59
C LEU A 279 -26.09 -29.73 16.68
N SER A 280 -26.40 -28.48 17.04
CA SER A 280 -27.27 -27.56 16.29
C SER A 280 -26.55 -26.25 15.94
N ASP A 281 -25.30 -26.35 15.49
CA ASP A 281 -24.46 -25.21 15.10
C ASP A 281 -25.04 -24.50 13.86
N ALA A 282 -25.89 -23.51 14.10
CA ALA A 282 -26.56 -22.73 13.06
C ALA A 282 -25.55 -22.00 12.15
N LYS A 283 -24.42 -21.54 12.70
CA LYS A 283 -23.39 -20.82 11.96
C LYS A 283 -22.71 -21.74 10.95
N LEU A 284 -22.33 -22.94 11.39
CA LEU A 284 -21.78 -23.95 10.48
C LEU A 284 -22.81 -24.38 9.42
N GLN A 285 -24.05 -24.63 9.80
CA GLN A 285 -25.09 -25.04 8.84
C GLN A 285 -25.35 -23.97 7.78
N THR A 286 -25.47 -22.71 8.18
CA THR A 286 -25.61 -21.57 7.27
C THR A 286 -24.38 -21.44 6.36
N PHE A 287 -23.16 -21.54 6.90
CA PHE A 287 -21.93 -21.51 6.09
C PHE A 287 -21.92 -22.62 5.03
N LEU A 288 -22.26 -23.86 5.39
CA LEU A 288 -22.24 -24.98 4.46
C LEU A 288 -23.36 -24.91 3.41
N ASN A 289 -24.58 -24.64 3.84
CA ASN A 289 -25.78 -24.75 2.99
C ASN A 289 -25.98 -23.51 2.11
N ASP A 290 -25.68 -22.31 2.63
CA ASP A 290 -26.00 -21.07 1.94
C ASP A 290 -24.78 -20.49 1.20
N VAL A 291 -23.56 -20.82 1.64
CA VAL A 291 -22.32 -20.24 1.08
C VAL A 291 -21.51 -21.30 0.34
N VAL A 292 -21.02 -22.33 1.04
CA VAL A 292 -20.06 -23.29 0.46
C VAL A 292 -20.70 -24.13 -0.64
N SER A 293 -21.78 -24.85 -0.35
CA SER A 293 -22.39 -25.79 -1.30
C SER A 293 -22.87 -25.10 -2.60
N PRO A 294 -23.57 -23.95 -2.55
CA PRO A 294 -24.01 -23.27 -3.77
C PRO A 294 -22.87 -22.73 -4.63
N LEU A 295 -21.81 -22.18 -4.01
CA LEU A 295 -20.68 -21.61 -4.74
C LEU A 295 -19.77 -22.68 -5.34
N LEU A 296 -19.58 -23.80 -4.64
CA LEU A 296 -18.87 -24.96 -5.17
C LEU A 296 -19.64 -25.63 -6.31
N ALA A 297 -20.98 -25.69 -6.24
CA ALA A 297 -21.81 -26.16 -7.35
C ALA A 297 -21.68 -25.28 -8.61
N GLN A 298 -21.36 -23.99 -8.43
CA GLN A 298 -21.03 -23.05 -9.51
C GLN A 298 -19.55 -23.08 -9.92
N ASN A 299 -18.79 -24.07 -9.45
CA ASN A 299 -17.36 -24.24 -9.72
C ASN A 299 -16.52 -22.99 -9.35
N GLN A 300 -16.88 -22.31 -8.26
CA GLN A 300 -16.12 -21.18 -7.73
C GLN A 300 -15.10 -21.66 -6.68
N ASN A 301 -13.93 -21.02 -6.66
CA ASN A 301 -12.97 -21.19 -5.59
C ASN A 301 -13.28 -20.21 -4.44
N LEU A 302 -13.09 -20.67 -3.22
CA LEU A 302 -13.42 -19.95 -2.00
C LEU A 302 -12.18 -19.76 -1.13
N LEU A 303 -11.91 -18.52 -0.74
CA LEU A 303 -10.94 -18.20 0.30
C LEU A 303 -11.69 -17.88 1.59
N VAL A 304 -11.61 -18.76 2.58
CA VAL A 304 -12.29 -18.65 3.87
C VAL A 304 -11.29 -18.25 4.95
N PHE A 305 -11.57 -17.16 5.64
CA PHE A 305 -10.78 -16.70 6.79
C PHE A 305 -11.43 -17.05 8.12
N THR A 306 -10.58 -17.41 9.07
CA THR A 306 -10.91 -17.57 10.49
C THR A 306 -9.71 -17.19 11.34
N GLU A 307 -9.90 -16.59 12.51
CA GLU A 307 -8.78 -16.25 13.40
C GLU A 307 -8.08 -17.48 14.00
N TYR A 308 -8.80 -18.58 14.23
CA TYR A 308 -8.33 -19.67 15.08
C TYR A 308 -8.11 -20.99 14.32
N ARG A 309 -7.01 -21.67 14.64
CA ARG A 309 -6.68 -23.00 14.08
C ARG A 309 -7.71 -24.08 14.45
N ALA A 310 -8.29 -23.98 15.64
CA ALA A 310 -9.36 -24.88 16.08
C ALA A 310 -10.59 -24.76 15.17
N THR A 311 -11.01 -23.53 14.87
CA THR A 311 -12.09 -23.25 13.92
C THR A 311 -11.70 -23.71 12.51
N GLN A 312 -10.48 -23.43 12.04
CA GLN A 312 -10.00 -23.90 10.74
C GLN A 312 -10.12 -25.41 10.56
N SER A 313 -9.68 -26.19 11.56
CA SER A 313 -9.75 -27.65 11.52
C SER A 313 -11.19 -28.14 11.52
N TYR A 314 -12.04 -27.52 12.36
CA TYR A 314 -13.47 -27.81 12.43
C TYR A 314 -14.18 -27.56 11.08
N LEU A 315 -13.87 -26.46 10.41
CA LEU A 315 -14.42 -26.16 9.09
C LEU A 315 -13.91 -27.12 8.02
N ALA A 316 -12.63 -27.49 8.04
CA ALA A 316 -12.06 -28.45 7.10
C ALA A 316 -12.78 -29.80 7.16
N GLU A 317 -12.97 -30.32 8.38
CA GLU A 317 -13.71 -31.56 8.62
C GLU A 317 -15.15 -31.43 8.14
N ALA A 318 -15.84 -30.35 8.48
CA ALA A 318 -17.24 -30.16 8.12
C ALA A 318 -17.46 -30.05 6.60
N ILE A 319 -16.58 -29.34 5.88
CA ILE A 319 -16.64 -29.24 4.41
C ILE A 319 -16.38 -30.61 3.78
N ALA A 320 -15.39 -31.36 4.26
CA ALA A 320 -15.08 -32.68 3.74
C ALA A 320 -16.26 -33.67 3.88
N HIS A 321 -17.03 -33.57 4.97
CA HIS A 321 -18.23 -34.38 5.17
C HIS A 321 -19.42 -33.91 4.33
N ALA A 322 -19.67 -32.60 4.25
CA ALA A 322 -20.82 -32.04 3.56
C ALA A 322 -20.68 -32.06 2.03
N CYS A 323 -19.46 -31.95 1.51
CA CYS A 323 -19.17 -31.91 0.08
C CYS A 323 -18.12 -32.97 -0.30
N PRO A 324 -18.49 -34.27 -0.38
CA PRO A 324 -17.57 -35.32 -0.75
C PRO A 324 -16.91 -35.07 -2.12
N GLY A 325 -15.58 -35.16 -2.17
CA GLY A 325 -14.79 -34.94 -3.39
C GLY A 325 -14.20 -33.53 -3.53
N VAL A 326 -14.63 -32.57 -2.71
CA VAL A 326 -14.04 -31.23 -2.66
C VAL A 326 -12.71 -31.28 -1.91
N GLN A 327 -11.66 -30.79 -2.54
CA GLN A 327 -10.35 -30.66 -1.91
C GLN A 327 -10.25 -29.32 -1.17
N VAL A 328 -9.86 -29.41 0.11
CA VAL A 328 -9.68 -28.27 1.01
C VAL A 328 -8.19 -28.11 1.32
N ALA A 329 -7.62 -26.96 0.98
CA ALA A 329 -6.29 -26.54 1.40
C ALA A 329 -6.40 -25.71 2.69
N ALA A 330 -5.41 -25.83 3.57
CA ALA A 330 -5.34 -25.04 4.80
C ALA A 330 -3.99 -24.33 4.89
N ILE A 331 -3.99 -23.10 5.41
CA ILE A 331 -2.76 -22.34 5.67
C ILE A 331 -2.87 -21.69 7.05
N ASN A 332 -1.87 -21.95 7.90
CA ASN A 332 -1.77 -21.34 9.23
C ASN A 332 -0.32 -21.11 9.65
N GLY A 333 -0.12 -20.34 10.71
CA GLY A 333 1.21 -19.93 11.21
C GLY A 333 2.16 -21.10 11.50
N SER A 334 1.62 -22.22 12.01
CA SER A 334 2.41 -23.40 12.41
C SER A 334 2.93 -24.26 11.26
N MET A 335 2.45 -24.04 10.03
CA MET A 335 2.88 -24.81 8.87
C MET A 335 4.28 -24.38 8.42
N SER A 336 5.07 -25.36 7.97
CA SER A 336 6.34 -25.08 7.31
C SER A 336 6.12 -24.29 6.01
N LEU A 337 7.15 -23.55 5.58
CA LEU A 337 7.07 -22.79 4.32
C LEU A 337 6.77 -23.70 3.12
N ASP A 338 7.32 -24.90 3.08
CA ASP A 338 7.07 -25.87 2.00
C ASP A 338 5.62 -26.35 1.98
N GLU A 339 5.01 -26.57 3.14
CA GLU A 339 3.57 -26.87 3.24
C GLU A 339 2.73 -25.68 2.75
N LYS A 340 3.06 -24.47 3.19
CA LYS A 340 2.37 -23.25 2.71
C LYS A 340 2.46 -23.13 1.18
N ILE A 341 3.65 -23.29 0.60
CA ILE A 341 3.86 -23.22 -0.86
C ILE A 341 3.06 -24.31 -1.60
N ARG A 342 3.05 -25.55 -1.08
CA ARG A 342 2.27 -26.64 -1.67
C ARG A 342 0.77 -26.34 -1.65
N ASN A 343 0.24 -25.88 -0.53
CA ASN A 343 -1.18 -25.58 -0.37
C ASN A 343 -1.61 -24.38 -1.23
N VAL A 344 -0.77 -23.33 -1.32
CA VAL A 344 -1.00 -22.20 -2.25
C VAL A 344 -1.01 -22.67 -3.70
N ARG A 345 -0.06 -23.55 -4.09
CA ARG A 345 -0.04 -24.11 -5.46
C ARG A 345 -1.27 -24.95 -5.76
N ALA A 346 -1.68 -25.83 -4.85
CA ALA A 346 -2.87 -26.65 -5.02
C ALA A 346 -4.13 -25.77 -5.22
N PHE A 347 -4.24 -24.68 -4.46
CA PHE A 347 -5.35 -23.74 -4.61
C PHE A 347 -5.27 -22.92 -5.91
N ASN A 348 -4.09 -22.39 -6.25
CA ASN A 348 -3.92 -21.59 -7.46
C ASN A 348 -4.08 -22.41 -8.75
N SER A 349 -3.73 -23.70 -8.72
CA SER A 349 -3.96 -24.65 -9.81
C SER A 349 -5.39 -25.21 -9.85
N ARG A 350 -6.25 -24.83 -8.90
CA ARG A 350 -7.62 -25.34 -8.70
C ARG A 350 -7.70 -26.83 -8.38
N GLU A 351 -6.61 -27.45 -7.94
CA GLU A 351 -6.64 -28.78 -7.31
C GLU A 351 -7.41 -28.75 -6.00
N ALA A 352 -7.28 -27.65 -5.24
CA ALA A 352 -8.11 -27.32 -4.09
C ALA A 352 -9.09 -26.20 -4.43
N GLN A 353 -10.38 -26.43 -4.16
CA GLN A 353 -11.44 -25.43 -4.43
C GLN A 353 -11.67 -24.51 -3.23
N VAL A 354 -11.32 -24.95 -2.03
CA VAL A 354 -11.44 -24.15 -0.80
C VAL A 354 -10.08 -23.98 -0.16
N MET A 355 -9.73 -22.73 0.16
CA MET A 355 -8.59 -22.39 1.00
C MET A 355 -9.11 -21.89 2.34
N LEU A 356 -8.76 -22.56 3.43
CA LEU A 356 -9.00 -22.09 4.79
C LEU A 356 -7.73 -21.42 5.31
N SER A 357 -7.76 -20.13 5.63
CA SER A 357 -6.58 -19.38 6.11
C SER A 357 -6.82 -18.83 7.51
N THR A 358 -5.82 -19.00 8.39
CA THR A 358 -5.70 -18.14 9.58
C THR A 358 -4.95 -16.85 9.25
N GLU A 359 -5.02 -15.85 10.13
CA GLU A 359 -4.33 -14.56 9.95
C GLU A 359 -2.83 -14.75 9.73
N ALA A 360 -2.16 -15.38 10.70
CA ALA A 360 -0.73 -15.69 10.67
C ALA A 360 -0.27 -16.53 9.46
N GLY A 361 -1.20 -17.25 8.83
CA GLY A 361 -0.92 -18.09 7.68
C GLY A 361 -1.01 -17.35 6.35
N GLY A 362 -1.94 -16.41 6.24
CA GLY A 362 -2.37 -15.81 4.98
C GLY A 362 -1.54 -14.62 4.49
N GLU A 363 -0.62 -14.13 5.30
CA GLU A 363 0.13 -12.92 4.98
C GLU A 363 1.13 -13.10 3.83
N GLY A 364 1.16 -12.11 2.92
CA GLY A 364 2.11 -12.06 1.81
C GLY A 364 1.87 -13.08 0.69
N LEU A 365 0.87 -13.96 0.77
CA LEU A 365 0.59 -14.99 -0.22
C LEU A 365 -0.19 -14.44 -1.42
N ASN A 366 0.08 -14.93 -2.63
CA ASN A 366 -0.67 -14.60 -3.87
C ASN A 366 -1.78 -15.63 -4.13
N LEU A 367 -3.04 -15.20 -4.02
CA LEU A 367 -4.27 -16.02 -4.08
C LEU A 367 -5.32 -15.45 -5.05
N GLN A 368 -5.08 -14.25 -5.58
CA GLN A 368 -6.01 -13.50 -6.42
C GLN A 368 -6.20 -14.12 -7.82
N ASP A 369 -5.21 -14.87 -8.31
CA ASP A 369 -5.22 -15.43 -9.66
C ASP A 369 -6.29 -16.51 -9.83
N ALA A 370 -6.56 -17.27 -8.76
CA ALA A 370 -7.49 -18.40 -8.77
C ALA A 370 -8.81 -18.12 -8.05
N CYS A 371 -8.91 -17.02 -7.30
CA CYS A 371 -10.03 -16.75 -6.42
C CYS A 371 -10.40 -15.26 -6.45
N HIS A 372 -11.71 -14.98 -6.44
CA HIS A 372 -12.27 -13.64 -6.29
C HIS A 372 -13.39 -13.62 -5.23
N ILE A 373 -13.65 -14.74 -4.55
CA ILE A 373 -14.66 -14.83 -3.48
C ILE A 373 -13.95 -15.09 -2.15
N MET A 374 -14.19 -14.20 -1.21
CA MET A 374 -13.72 -14.27 0.16
C MET A 374 -14.88 -14.53 1.10
N VAL A 375 -14.70 -15.40 2.08
CA VAL A 375 -15.66 -15.62 3.16
C VAL A 375 -14.97 -15.37 4.50
N ASN A 376 -15.43 -14.39 5.25
CA ASN A 376 -15.03 -14.22 6.64
C ASN A 376 -15.99 -15.04 7.50
N TYR A 377 -15.51 -16.20 7.99
CA TYR A 377 -16.30 -17.03 8.89
C TYR A 377 -16.46 -16.36 10.26
N ASP A 378 -15.43 -15.64 10.71
CA ASP A 378 -15.47 -14.76 11.86
C ASP A 378 -14.90 -13.38 11.51
N LEU A 379 -15.46 -12.36 12.16
CA LEU A 379 -15.03 -10.98 12.00
C LEU A 379 -13.95 -10.66 13.04
N PRO A 380 -12.80 -10.15 12.61
CA PRO A 380 -11.77 -9.75 13.55
C PRO A 380 -12.24 -8.55 14.36
N TRP A 381 -11.86 -8.50 15.63
CA TRP A 381 -12.16 -7.34 16.48
C TRP A 381 -11.47 -6.09 15.97
N ASN A 382 -10.26 -6.22 15.42
CA ASN A 382 -9.55 -5.13 14.76
C ASN A 382 -9.97 -5.06 13.28
N PRO A 383 -10.68 -3.99 12.84
CA PRO A 383 -11.18 -3.89 11.48
C PRO A 383 -10.10 -3.70 10.41
N ALA A 384 -8.92 -3.20 10.77
CA ALA A 384 -7.79 -3.11 9.84
C ALA A 384 -7.43 -4.50 9.27
N ARG A 385 -7.60 -5.57 10.07
CA ARG A 385 -7.41 -6.95 9.62
C ARG A 385 -8.39 -7.33 8.53
N LEU A 386 -9.65 -6.91 8.61
CA LEU A 386 -10.65 -7.16 7.57
C LEU A 386 -10.22 -6.56 6.23
N VAL A 387 -9.69 -5.34 6.26
CA VAL A 387 -9.17 -4.63 5.07
C VAL A 387 -7.96 -5.37 4.48
N GLN A 388 -7.05 -5.83 5.34
CA GLN A 388 -5.89 -6.64 4.92
C GLN A 388 -6.32 -7.97 4.29
N ARG A 389 -7.34 -8.65 4.86
CA ARG A 389 -7.95 -9.84 4.26
C ARG A 389 -8.46 -9.51 2.86
N ILE A 390 -9.29 -8.47 2.69
CA ILE A 390 -9.79 -8.05 1.36
C ILE A 390 -8.63 -7.79 0.39
N GLY A 391 -7.55 -7.14 0.86
CA GLY A 391 -6.32 -6.92 0.08
C GLY A 391 -5.63 -8.18 -0.43
N ARG A 392 -5.94 -9.38 0.11
CA ARG A 392 -5.46 -10.67 -0.42
C ARG A 392 -6.12 -11.03 -1.76
N LEU A 393 -7.30 -10.52 -2.07
CA LEU A 393 -7.92 -10.70 -3.39
C LEU A 393 -7.97 -9.40 -4.18
N TYR A 394 -8.21 -8.27 -3.52
CA TYR A 394 -8.28 -6.93 -4.11
C TYR A 394 -6.89 -6.30 -4.30
N ARG A 395 -6.15 -6.83 -5.26
CA ARG A 395 -4.78 -6.39 -5.61
C ARG A 395 -4.50 -6.56 -7.11
N TYR A 396 -3.35 -6.03 -7.55
CA TYR A 396 -2.89 -6.17 -8.94
C TYR A 396 -2.92 -7.63 -9.42
N GLY A 397 -3.41 -7.84 -10.63
CA GLY A 397 -3.62 -9.16 -11.25
C GLY A 397 -5.04 -9.71 -11.11
N GLN A 398 -5.86 -9.16 -10.21
CA GLN A 398 -7.26 -9.56 -10.09
C GLN A 398 -8.09 -8.99 -11.24
N THR A 399 -8.67 -9.87 -12.06
CA THR A 399 -9.47 -9.50 -13.24
C THR A 399 -10.97 -9.43 -12.96
N ARG A 400 -11.44 -10.00 -11.85
CA ARG A 400 -12.84 -10.01 -11.44
C ARG A 400 -13.07 -9.11 -10.23
N ARG A 401 -14.27 -8.54 -10.14
CA ARG A 401 -14.70 -7.84 -8.93
C ARG A 401 -14.71 -8.82 -7.76
N VAL A 402 -14.10 -8.42 -6.64
CA VAL A 402 -13.97 -9.29 -5.46
C VAL A 402 -15.29 -9.32 -4.70
N GLN A 403 -15.75 -10.51 -4.29
CA GLN A 403 -16.93 -10.68 -3.45
C GLN A 403 -16.48 -11.05 -2.04
N VAL A 404 -16.91 -10.28 -1.04
CA VAL A 404 -16.56 -10.47 0.37
C VAL A 404 -17.83 -10.83 1.13
N ILE A 405 -17.91 -12.07 1.64
CA ILE A 405 -19.06 -12.57 2.39
C ILE A 405 -18.69 -12.60 3.87
N ASN A 406 -19.36 -11.79 4.68
CA ASN A 406 -19.18 -11.75 6.13
C ASN A 406 -20.30 -12.54 6.80
N LEU A 407 -19.96 -13.67 7.43
CA LEU A 407 -20.91 -14.40 8.27
C LEU A 407 -21.06 -13.70 9.60
N GLN A 408 -22.29 -13.27 9.90
CA GLN A 408 -22.61 -12.48 11.08
C GLN A 408 -23.69 -13.17 11.90
N SER A 409 -23.38 -13.54 13.14
CA SER A 409 -24.35 -14.13 14.04
C SER A 409 -24.97 -13.06 14.93
N ASP A 410 -26.29 -13.10 15.09
CA ASP A 410 -27.07 -12.19 15.97
C ASP A 410 -27.00 -12.62 17.45
N ASP A 411 -25.94 -13.33 17.83
CA ASP A 411 -25.79 -14.00 19.12
C ASP A 411 -25.00 -13.19 20.15
N GLY A 412 -24.44 -12.03 19.81
CA GLY A 412 -23.72 -11.27 20.84
C GLY A 412 -23.35 -9.82 20.61
N PHE A 413 -23.14 -9.17 21.76
CA PHE A 413 -22.85 -7.74 21.90
C PHE A 413 -21.68 -7.31 21.01
N ASP A 414 -20.63 -8.13 20.93
CA ASP A 414 -19.40 -7.82 20.18
C ASP A 414 -19.68 -7.76 18.68
N ASN A 415 -20.44 -8.73 18.17
CA ASN A 415 -20.83 -8.78 16.76
C ASN A 415 -21.71 -7.57 16.40
N SER A 416 -22.61 -7.16 17.30
CA SER A 416 -23.44 -5.96 17.13
C SER A 416 -22.58 -4.68 17.10
N ALA A 417 -21.61 -4.54 18.01
CA ALA A 417 -20.72 -3.37 18.06
C ALA A 417 -19.81 -3.28 16.84
N ILE A 418 -19.20 -4.38 16.40
CA ILE A 418 -18.38 -4.44 15.17
C ILE A 418 -19.24 -4.10 13.94
N THR A 419 -20.48 -4.59 13.90
CA THR A 419 -21.42 -4.30 12.80
C THR A 419 -21.79 -2.83 12.77
N LEU A 420 -22.11 -2.24 13.93
CA LEU A 420 -22.40 -0.82 14.05
C LEU A 420 -21.22 0.04 13.56
N LEU A 421 -20.00 -0.32 13.94
CA LEU A 421 -18.79 0.34 13.45
C LEU A 421 -18.69 0.23 11.93
N LEU A 422 -18.75 -0.99 11.39
CA LEU A 422 -18.65 -1.24 9.95
C LEU A 422 -19.69 -0.45 9.16
N ASP A 423 -20.92 -0.33 9.68
CA ASP A 423 -22.02 0.40 9.05
C ASP A 423 -21.78 1.90 9.02
N ARG A 424 -21.41 2.46 10.17
CA ARG A 424 -21.11 3.90 10.25
C ARG A 424 -19.93 4.27 9.37
N VAL A 425 -18.85 3.50 9.41
CA VAL A 425 -17.66 3.79 8.60
C VAL A 425 -17.96 3.58 7.11
N SER A 426 -18.70 2.53 6.72
CA SER A 426 -19.09 2.32 5.32
C SER A 426 -19.96 3.44 4.78
N THR A 427 -20.91 3.95 5.59
CA THR A 427 -21.78 5.07 5.21
C THR A 427 -20.95 6.33 4.97
N ILE A 428 -20.07 6.67 5.93
CA ILE A 428 -19.14 7.80 5.79
C ILE A 428 -18.26 7.65 4.55
N ALA A 429 -17.71 6.46 4.31
CA ALA A 429 -16.86 6.22 3.15
C ALA A 429 -17.63 6.39 1.82
N GLN A 430 -18.89 5.94 1.76
CA GLN A 430 -19.75 6.13 0.59
C GLN A 430 -20.14 7.59 0.37
N ASP A 431 -20.42 8.33 1.44
CA ASP A 431 -20.73 9.77 1.39
C ASP A 431 -19.53 10.57 0.88
N MET A 432 -18.33 10.26 1.40
CA MET A 432 -17.08 10.88 0.95
C MET A 432 -16.75 10.54 -0.50
N ALA A 433 -17.09 9.34 -0.96
CA ALA A 433 -16.85 8.91 -2.33
C ALA A 433 -17.91 9.37 -3.35
N SER A 434 -19.00 9.99 -2.88
CA SER A 434 -20.15 10.36 -3.73
C SER A 434 -19.81 11.32 -4.87
N VAL A 435 -18.71 12.07 -4.74
CA VAL A 435 -18.22 13.05 -5.72
C VAL A 435 -17.38 12.40 -6.83
N ALA A 436 -16.96 11.13 -6.69
CA ALA A 436 -15.95 10.49 -7.55
C ALA A 436 -16.51 9.72 -8.78
N GLY A 437 -17.74 9.99 -9.21
CA GLY A 437 -18.31 9.41 -10.44
C GLY A 437 -18.21 7.87 -10.54
N GLU A 438 -17.67 7.36 -11.64
CA GLU A 438 -17.48 5.92 -11.91
C GLU A 438 -16.49 5.23 -10.95
N MET A 439 -15.69 6.00 -10.22
CA MET A 439 -14.67 5.50 -9.29
C MET A 439 -15.16 5.43 -7.83
N LYS A 440 -16.44 5.73 -7.59
CA LYS A 440 -17.06 5.78 -6.26
C LYS A 440 -16.75 4.54 -5.42
N ASP A 441 -16.89 3.34 -5.97
CA ASP A 441 -16.72 2.10 -5.19
C ASP A 441 -15.25 1.85 -4.80
N ALA A 442 -14.32 2.15 -5.71
CA ALA A 442 -12.90 1.99 -5.44
C ALA A 442 -12.41 2.99 -4.40
N LEU A 443 -12.93 4.23 -4.45
CA LEU A 443 -12.63 5.26 -3.47
C LEU A 443 -13.28 4.94 -2.11
N ALA A 444 -14.53 4.50 -2.08
CA ALA A 444 -15.19 4.10 -0.84
C ALA A 444 -14.46 2.95 -0.15
N ALA A 445 -13.98 1.96 -0.91
CA ALA A 445 -13.16 0.87 -0.39
C ALA A 445 -11.82 1.36 0.19
N GLU A 446 -11.17 2.33 -0.46
CA GLU A 446 -9.92 2.95 0.00
C GLU A 446 -10.15 3.73 1.31
N VAL A 447 -11.15 4.62 1.34
CA VAL A 447 -11.53 5.41 2.53
C VAL A 447 -11.92 4.52 3.69
N LEU A 448 -12.73 3.48 3.46
CA LEU A 448 -13.08 2.48 4.46
C LEU A 448 -11.81 1.84 5.04
N GLY A 449 -10.86 1.47 4.17
CA GLY A 449 -9.59 0.89 4.57
C GLY A 449 -8.76 1.79 5.48
N GLU A 450 -8.61 3.06 5.09
CA GLU A 450 -7.87 4.08 5.84
C GLU A 450 -8.52 4.35 7.20
N LEU A 451 -9.83 4.64 7.23
CA LEU A 451 -10.55 4.91 8.49
C LEU A 451 -10.45 3.73 9.46
N MET A 452 -10.57 2.50 8.95
CA MET A 452 -10.47 1.30 9.79
C MET A 452 -9.08 1.07 10.37
N SER A 453 -8.02 1.58 9.74
CA SER A 453 -6.66 1.51 10.28
C SER A 453 -6.45 2.40 11.51
N TYR A 454 -7.32 3.40 11.71
CA TYR A 454 -7.25 4.36 12.80
C TYR A 454 -8.05 3.96 14.04
N ILE A 455 -8.94 2.97 13.91
CA ILE A 455 -9.91 2.64 14.96
C ILE A 455 -9.43 1.42 15.75
N ASP A 456 -9.10 1.65 17.03
CA ASP A 456 -8.79 0.59 17.99
C ASP A 456 -10.08 0.05 18.63
N MET A 457 -10.77 -0.78 17.86
CA MET A 457 -12.03 -1.40 18.28
C MET A 457 -11.81 -2.46 19.38
N GLU A 458 -10.62 -3.04 19.47
CA GLU A 458 -10.28 -4.02 20.51
C GLU A 458 -10.34 -3.38 21.91
N SER A 459 -9.68 -2.23 22.07
CA SER A 459 -9.74 -1.44 23.31
C SER A 459 -11.16 -1.02 23.69
N ILE A 460 -12.01 -0.70 22.72
CA ILE A 460 -13.42 -0.34 22.98
C ILE A 460 -14.20 -1.57 23.46
N LEU A 461 -14.03 -2.74 22.82
CA LEU A 461 -14.73 -3.97 23.20
C LEU A 461 -14.32 -4.51 24.58
N GLU A 462 -13.04 -4.31 24.96
CA GLU A 462 -12.53 -4.65 26.29
C GLU A 462 -13.15 -3.78 27.40
N ARG A 463 -13.36 -2.48 27.15
CA ARG A 463 -14.02 -1.57 28.10
C ARG A 463 -15.53 -1.82 28.18
N ALA A 464 -16.15 -2.17 27.06
CA ALA A 464 -17.59 -2.38 26.94
C ALA A 464 -18.15 -3.51 27.83
N THR A 465 -17.30 -4.42 28.30
CA THR A 465 -17.67 -5.52 29.21
C THR A 465 -18.29 -5.07 30.54
N SER A 466 -18.15 -3.78 30.88
CA SER A 466 -18.70 -3.12 32.06
C SER A 466 -19.76 -2.05 31.77
N MET A 467 -20.01 -1.74 30.50
CA MET A 467 -20.74 -0.55 30.05
C MET A 467 -22.09 -0.92 29.41
N LYS A 468 -22.99 0.06 29.29
CA LYS A 468 -24.26 -0.10 28.56
C LYS A 468 -24.04 0.16 27.06
N MET A 469 -24.88 -0.44 26.21
CA MET A 469 -24.77 -0.34 24.74
C MET A 469 -24.69 1.11 24.24
N ASP A 470 -25.50 2.01 24.79
CA ASP A 470 -25.49 3.44 24.44
C ASP A 470 -24.10 4.10 24.60
N GLN A 471 -23.34 3.71 25.64
CA GLN A 471 -22.01 4.26 25.89
C GLN A 471 -21.00 3.74 24.88
N THR A 472 -21.13 2.48 24.46
CA THR A 472 -20.29 1.90 23.40
C THR A 472 -20.57 2.54 22.04
N GLU A 473 -21.82 2.90 21.75
CA GLU A 473 -22.14 3.63 20.51
C GLU A 473 -21.51 5.03 20.45
N GLU A 474 -21.42 5.70 21.60
CA GLU A 474 -20.78 7.01 21.74
C GLU A 474 -19.26 6.92 21.60
N GLU A 475 -18.63 5.93 22.24
CA GLU A 475 -17.20 5.65 22.06
C GLU A 475 -16.86 5.30 20.61
N ILE A 476 -17.67 4.48 19.94
CA ILE A 476 -17.52 4.19 18.51
C ILE A 476 -17.64 5.47 17.69
N ALA A 477 -18.62 6.34 17.99
CA ALA A 477 -18.77 7.62 17.29
C ALA A 477 -17.54 8.52 17.47
N GLU A 478 -16.98 8.57 18.67
CA GLU A 478 -15.77 9.34 18.97
C GLU A 478 -14.55 8.79 18.23
N ALA A 479 -14.35 7.47 18.27
CA ALA A 479 -13.25 6.82 17.55
C ALA A 479 -13.33 7.08 16.03
N ILE A 480 -14.53 7.05 15.45
CA ILE A 480 -14.74 7.41 14.03
C ILE A 480 -14.38 8.87 13.78
N ARG A 481 -14.77 9.81 14.64
CA ARG A 481 -14.43 11.23 14.47
C ARG A 481 -12.93 11.47 14.53
N GLU A 482 -12.23 10.83 15.46
CA GLU A 482 -10.77 10.91 15.55
C GLU A 482 -10.11 10.27 14.33
N ALA A 483 -10.62 9.14 13.85
CA ALA A 483 -10.15 8.52 12.60
C ALA A 483 -10.33 9.44 11.38
N GLN A 484 -11.46 10.14 11.27
CA GLN A 484 -11.69 11.11 10.19
C GLN A 484 -10.71 12.29 10.26
N LYS A 485 -10.46 12.84 11.45
CA LYS A 485 -9.47 13.92 11.64
C LYS A 485 -8.06 13.45 11.29
N ALA A 486 -7.67 12.26 11.75
CA ALA A 486 -6.37 11.66 11.47
C ALA A 486 -6.15 11.45 9.97
N ARG A 487 -7.18 10.94 9.27
CA ARG A 487 -7.19 10.76 7.82
C ARG A 487 -7.11 12.10 7.08
N ALA A 488 -7.88 13.11 7.49
CA ALA A 488 -7.86 14.43 6.87
C ALA A 488 -6.46 15.07 6.98
N ALA A 489 -5.84 15.02 8.16
CA ALA A 489 -4.48 15.49 8.35
C ALA A 489 -3.46 14.71 7.50
N GLU A 490 -3.64 13.39 7.35
CA GLU A 490 -2.81 12.58 6.45
C GLU A 490 -3.00 12.97 4.98
N ASP A 491 -4.24 13.15 4.52
CA ASP A 491 -4.53 13.59 3.14
C ASP A 491 -3.97 14.99 2.88
N ASP A 492 -4.08 15.93 3.81
CA ASP A 492 -3.54 17.30 3.71
C ASP A 492 -2.02 17.33 3.53
N ILE A 493 -1.31 16.38 4.14
CA ILE A 493 0.15 16.26 4.06
C ILE A 493 0.56 15.43 2.83
N LEU A 494 -0.13 14.32 2.57
CA LEU A 494 0.23 13.37 1.50
C LEU A 494 -0.33 13.76 0.12
N GLN A 495 -1.18 14.78 0.02
CA GLN A 495 -1.60 15.32 -1.28
C GLN A 495 -0.38 15.77 -2.10
N PHE A 496 0.64 16.35 -1.45
CA PHE A 496 1.90 16.75 -2.08
C PHE A 496 2.76 15.54 -2.51
N ALA A 497 2.59 14.38 -1.87
CA ALA A 497 3.18 13.12 -2.30
C ALA A 497 2.47 12.50 -3.51
N SER A 498 1.21 12.86 -3.72
CA SER A 498 0.35 12.31 -4.79
C SER A 498 0.42 13.15 -6.07
N ALA A 499 1.14 14.27 -6.05
CA ALA A 499 1.14 15.25 -7.12
C ALA A 499 2.53 15.85 -7.31
N HIS A 500 3.34 15.21 -8.16
CA HIS A 500 4.26 15.87 -9.10
C HIS A 500 4.43 15.01 -10.37
N GLN A 501 3.36 14.33 -10.81
CA GLN A 501 3.32 13.92 -12.22
C GLN A 501 2.71 15.09 -12.98
N THR A 502 3.55 15.91 -13.59
CA THR A 502 3.15 16.61 -14.82
C THR A 502 2.61 15.53 -15.74
N ARG A 503 1.29 15.52 -15.95
CA ARG A 503 0.70 14.58 -16.89
C ARG A 503 1.08 15.07 -18.28
N VAL A 504 2.17 14.53 -18.80
CA VAL A 504 2.47 14.71 -20.21
C VAL A 504 1.60 13.70 -20.96
N SER A 505 0.41 14.12 -21.36
CA SER A 505 -0.47 13.33 -22.21
C SER A 505 0.25 13.06 -23.54
N GLY A 506 0.30 11.78 -23.95
CA GLY A 506 0.70 11.39 -25.30
C GLY A 506 2.17 11.06 -25.52
N GLY A 507 2.43 9.84 -26.01
CA GLY A 507 3.40 9.55 -27.08
C GLY A 507 4.91 9.73 -26.85
N PHE A 508 5.34 10.40 -25.77
CA PHE A 508 6.77 10.61 -25.52
C PHE A 508 7.45 9.30 -25.16
N ASP A 509 8.44 8.95 -25.96
CA ASP A 509 9.27 7.77 -25.80
C ASP A 509 10.75 8.14 -25.90
N PHE A 510 11.61 7.12 -25.86
CA PHE A 510 13.05 7.27 -25.94
C PHE A 510 13.54 8.11 -27.13
N ARG A 511 12.79 8.17 -28.24
CA ARG A 511 13.19 8.94 -29.44
C ARG A 511 13.17 10.43 -29.17
N HIS A 512 12.28 10.89 -28.30
CA HIS A 512 12.17 12.29 -27.91
C HIS A 512 13.34 12.71 -27.02
N MET A 513 13.77 11.82 -26.12
CA MET A 513 14.97 12.03 -25.32
C MET A 513 16.24 12.12 -26.19
N VAL A 514 16.36 11.23 -27.18
CA VAL A 514 17.45 11.30 -28.17
C VAL A 514 17.41 12.62 -28.93
N SER A 515 16.23 13.03 -29.41
CA SER A 515 16.04 14.31 -30.11
C SER A 515 16.45 15.50 -29.24
N PHE A 516 16.05 15.52 -27.96
CA PHE A 516 16.40 16.55 -26.99
C PHE A 516 17.92 16.66 -26.80
N VAL A 517 18.59 15.55 -26.46
CA VAL A 517 20.05 15.55 -26.24
C VAL A 517 20.79 15.94 -27.52
N LYS A 518 20.32 15.45 -28.67
CA LYS A 518 20.88 15.79 -29.99
C LYS A 518 20.76 17.29 -30.31
N GLY A 519 19.63 17.93 -29.96
CA GLY A 519 19.42 19.35 -30.16
C GLY A 519 20.19 20.23 -29.19
N MET A 520 20.30 19.81 -27.92
CA MET A 520 20.93 20.61 -26.87
C MET A 520 22.45 20.49 -26.83
N ALA A 521 23.02 19.35 -27.23
CA ALA A 521 24.46 19.14 -27.17
C ALA A 521 25.26 20.23 -27.95
N PRO A 522 24.89 20.61 -29.19
CA PRO A 522 25.55 21.71 -29.90
C PRO A 522 25.38 23.07 -29.22
N ILE A 523 24.21 23.33 -28.60
CA ILE A 523 23.95 24.58 -27.88
C ILE A 523 24.84 24.69 -26.63
N ALA A 524 25.09 23.56 -25.97
CA ALA A 524 26.02 23.46 -24.85
C ALA A 524 27.50 23.46 -25.29
N GLY A 525 27.79 23.54 -26.60
CA GLY A 525 29.15 23.57 -27.14
C GLY A 525 29.79 22.20 -27.37
N TYR A 526 28.98 21.13 -27.47
CA TYR A 526 29.46 19.77 -27.68
C TYR A 526 29.17 19.25 -29.09
N ASP A 527 30.14 18.55 -29.67
CA ASP A 527 30.04 18.02 -31.03
C ASP A 527 29.46 16.60 -31.05
N LEU A 528 28.41 16.40 -31.85
CA LEU A 528 27.85 15.07 -32.10
C LEU A 528 28.71 14.33 -33.14
N ARG A 529 29.40 13.27 -32.72
CA ARG A 529 30.34 12.51 -33.55
C ARG A 529 29.68 11.40 -34.36
N ALA A 530 28.79 10.63 -33.75
CA ALA A 530 28.14 9.51 -34.41
C ALA A 530 26.79 9.14 -33.77
N GLU A 531 25.92 8.57 -34.59
CA GLU A 531 24.69 7.89 -34.16
C GLU A 531 24.82 6.40 -34.44
N MET A 532 24.54 5.58 -33.43
CA MET A 532 24.66 4.12 -33.52
C MET A 532 23.36 3.43 -33.13
N HIS A 533 23.27 2.15 -33.48
CA HIS A 533 22.16 1.28 -33.06
C HIS A 533 20.76 1.81 -33.42
N GLY A 534 20.61 2.37 -34.62
CA GLY A 534 19.33 2.92 -35.08
C GLY A 534 18.94 4.22 -34.37
N GLY A 535 19.93 5.06 -34.06
CA GLY A 535 19.73 6.37 -33.42
C GLY A 535 19.54 6.30 -31.90
N LYS A 536 19.59 5.12 -31.29
CA LYS A 536 19.41 4.96 -29.83
C LYS A 536 20.65 5.33 -29.02
N THR A 537 21.81 5.43 -29.66
CA THR A 537 23.07 5.70 -28.98
C THR A 537 23.78 6.86 -29.67
N LEU A 538 24.19 7.86 -28.90
CA LEU A 538 24.89 9.05 -29.37
C LEU A 538 26.34 9.03 -28.85
N GLU A 539 27.28 9.34 -29.73
CA GLU A 539 28.65 9.71 -29.35
C GLU A 539 28.79 11.22 -29.37
N ILE A 540 29.15 11.79 -28.22
CA ILE A 540 29.33 13.22 -28.02
C ILE A 540 30.78 13.47 -27.62
N GLU A 541 31.41 14.44 -28.26
CA GLU A 541 32.73 14.92 -27.86
C GLU A 541 32.59 16.13 -26.92
N LEU A 542 33.20 16.01 -25.75
CA LEU A 542 33.21 17.07 -24.75
C LEU A 542 34.35 18.05 -25.01
N GLY A 543 34.14 19.32 -24.64
CA GLY A 543 35.21 20.32 -24.59
C GLY A 543 36.27 19.95 -23.55
N GLU A 544 37.52 20.38 -23.75
CA GLU A 544 38.65 20.03 -22.86
C GLU A 544 38.41 20.42 -21.39
N GLU A 545 37.67 21.50 -21.15
CA GLU A 545 37.34 22.02 -19.81
C GLU A 545 36.30 21.16 -19.06
N ASP A 546 35.47 20.40 -19.78
CA ASP A 546 34.40 19.57 -19.21
C ASP A 546 34.82 18.10 -19.00
N ILE A 547 36.03 17.71 -19.40
CA ILE A 547 36.54 16.36 -19.20
C ILE A 547 36.69 16.08 -17.68
N GLY A 548 35.95 15.08 -17.19
CA GLY A 548 35.95 14.74 -15.77
C GLY A 548 34.93 15.52 -14.93
N ARG A 549 34.13 16.39 -15.55
CA ARG A 549 33.05 17.13 -14.87
C ARG A 549 31.96 16.18 -14.35
N TRP A 550 31.59 15.18 -15.13
CA TRP A 550 30.57 14.20 -14.78
C TRP A 550 31.19 12.85 -14.39
N PRO A 551 30.94 12.33 -13.16
CA PRO A 551 31.47 11.05 -12.71
C PRO A 551 31.18 9.88 -13.66
N GLU A 552 29.99 9.87 -14.28
CA GLU A 552 29.52 8.83 -15.21
C GLU A 552 30.36 8.72 -16.49
N PHE A 553 31.05 9.78 -16.88
CA PHE A 553 31.93 9.79 -18.05
C PHE A 553 33.41 9.56 -17.71
N GLY A 554 33.78 9.69 -16.44
CA GLY A 554 35.17 9.71 -16.01
C GLY A 554 35.96 10.75 -16.78
N ARG A 555 37.20 10.42 -17.19
CA ARG A 555 38.10 11.32 -17.94
C ARG A 555 38.06 11.14 -19.45
N ARG A 556 36.96 10.65 -20.00
CA ARG A 556 36.81 10.44 -21.45
C ARG A 556 36.48 11.76 -22.13
N SER A 557 37.14 12.06 -23.26
CA SER A 557 36.80 13.19 -24.13
C SER A 557 35.64 12.86 -25.07
N ILE A 558 35.42 11.58 -25.37
CA ILE A 558 34.28 11.10 -26.17
C ILE A 558 33.43 10.22 -25.27
N VAL A 559 32.17 10.60 -25.14
CA VAL A 559 31.20 9.97 -24.25
C VAL A 559 30.06 9.36 -25.05
N ARG A 560 29.54 8.24 -24.56
CA ARG A 560 28.49 7.48 -25.23
C ARG A 560 27.25 7.45 -24.36
N LEU A 561 26.16 8.00 -24.87
CA LEU A 561 24.85 7.96 -24.22
C LEU A 561 23.92 7.03 -24.99
N THR A 562 23.10 6.25 -24.29
CA THR A 562 22.14 5.33 -24.90
C THR A 562 20.77 5.42 -24.26
N ALA A 563 19.72 5.43 -25.09
CA ALA A 563 18.34 5.36 -24.63
C ALA A 563 17.86 3.89 -24.44
N ASP A 564 18.73 2.91 -24.69
CA ASP A 564 18.52 1.49 -24.41
C ASP A 564 19.11 1.14 -23.03
N HIS A 565 18.27 1.20 -21.99
CA HIS A 565 18.70 0.93 -20.61
C HIS A 565 19.25 -0.48 -20.41
N ALA A 566 18.76 -1.48 -21.16
CA ALA A 566 19.29 -2.84 -21.06
C ALA A 566 20.76 -2.91 -21.52
N LYS A 567 21.13 -2.10 -22.52
CA LYS A 567 22.53 -1.97 -22.95
C LYS A 567 23.38 -1.18 -21.97
N ALA A 568 22.87 -0.09 -21.39
CA ALA A 568 23.59 0.68 -20.37
C ALA A 568 23.92 -0.19 -19.14
N ILE A 569 23.01 -1.08 -18.75
CA ILE A 569 23.24 -2.05 -17.66
C ILE A 569 24.29 -3.10 -18.04
N ALA A 570 24.32 -3.53 -19.32
CA ALA A 570 25.23 -4.56 -19.80
C ALA A 570 26.66 -4.03 -20.10
N ASP A 571 26.79 -2.76 -20.45
CA ASP A 571 28.05 -2.10 -20.79
C ASP A 571 28.22 -0.79 -19.99
N PRO A 572 29.03 -0.81 -18.91
CA PRO A 572 29.30 0.37 -18.08
C PRO A 572 30.00 1.53 -18.80
N SER A 573 30.43 1.35 -20.06
CA SER A 573 30.93 2.45 -20.89
C SER A 573 29.83 3.29 -21.54
N LEU A 574 28.59 2.79 -21.55
CA LEU A 574 27.40 3.48 -22.04
C LEU A 574 26.62 4.09 -20.87
N VAL A 575 26.42 5.40 -20.92
CA VAL A 575 25.62 6.11 -19.92
C VAL A 575 24.16 6.14 -20.39
N PRO A 576 23.18 5.85 -19.51
CA PRO A 576 21.78 5.97 -19.90
C PRO A 576 21.43 7.42 -20.21
N MET A 577 20.62 7.60 -21.25
CA MET A 577 20.12 8.91 -21.66
C MET A 577 18.78 9.15 -20.96
N ASP A 578 18.85 9.59 -19.72
CA ASP A 578 17.71 9.95 -18.87
C ASP A 578 18.06 11.18 -18.02
N PHE A 579 17.06 11.76 -17.35
CA PHE A 579 17.29 12.94 -16.50
C PHE A 579 17.99 12.65 -15.17
N GLU A 580 18.31 11.37 -14.87
CA GLU A 580 19.13 11.01 -13.71
C GLU A 580 20.63 11.18 -14.02
N ALA A 581 21.03 11.00 -15.28
CA ALA A 581 22.38 11.33 -15.76
C ALA A 581 22.65 12.84 -15.59
N GLY A 582 23.72 13.19 -14.89
CA GLY A 582 24.11 14.56 -14.60
C GLY A 582 24.32 15.38 -15.88
N PHE A 583 24.88 14.79 -16.93
CA PHE A 583 25.01 15.45 -18.23
C PHE A 583 23.67 15.88 -18.83
N VAL A 584 22.68 14.99 -18.83
CA VAL A 584 21.35 15.30 -19.41
C VAL A 584 20.60 16.30 -18.53
N ARG A 585 20.77 16.22 -17.21
CA ARG A 585 20.25 17.23 -16.27
C ARG A 585 20.84 18.61 -16.53
N ASP A 586 22.16 18.73 -16.70
CA ASP A 586 22.82 20.01 -17.02
C ASP A 586 22.30 20.57 -18.37
N LEU A 587 22.07 19.72 -19.39
CA LEU A 587 21.42 20.15 -20.64
C LEU A 587 19.98 20.65 -20.41
N SER A 588 19.24 20.01 -19.50
CA SER A 588 17.89 20.45 -19.13
C SER A 588 17.87 21.75 -18.33
N GLU A 589 18.84 21.95 -17.44
CA GLU A 589 19.02 23.20 -16.70
C GLU A 589 19.38 24.34 -17.66
N LEU A 590 20.29 24.08 -18.61
CA LEU A 590 20.60 24.99 -19.70
C LEU A 590 19.35 25.37 -20.50
N ALA A 591 18.53 24.39 -20.90
CA ALA A 591 17.29 24.64 -21.63
C ALA A 591 16.27 25.50 -20.85
N ASN A 592 16.36 25.55 -19.52
CA ASN A 592 15.51 26.38 -18.65
C ASN A 592 16.13 27.75 -18.31
N ASP A 593 17.39 28.01 -18.67
CA ASP A 593 18.05 29.29 -18.39
C ASP A 593 17.54 30.40 -19.32
N ARG A 594 16.66 31.24 -18.74
CA ARG A 594 16.04 32.36 -19.45
C ARG A 594 17.02 33.42 -19.95
N LEU A 595 18.21 33.56 -19.36
CA LEU A 595 19.21 34.55 -19.79
C LEU A 595 19.93 34.12 -21.07
N ILE A 596 20.07 32.80 -21.27
CA ILE A 596 20.72 32.21 -22.45
C ILE A 596 19.75 32.16 -23.64
N PHE A 597 18.46 32.01 -23.36
CA PHE A 597 17.40 31.89 -24.37
C PHE A 597 16.56 33.18 -24.57
N ASP A 598 16.99 34.33 -24.03
CA ASP A 598 16.31 35.63 -24.09
C ASP A 598 16.19 36.17 -25.53
N GLY A 599 15.19 35.67 -26.24
CA GLY A 599 15.02 35.89 -27.67
C GLY A 599 15.71 34.81 -28.51
N LEU A 600 15.51 33.53 -28.23
CA LEU A 600 15.71 32.47 -29.19
C LEU A 600 14.36 31.77 -29.41
N TYR A 601 13.98 31.59 -30.68
CA TYR A 601 12.85 30.75 -31.05
C TYR A 601 13.39 29.49 -31.70
N ALA A 602 12.71 28.38 -31.46
CA ALA A 602 12.98 27.14 -32.14
C ALA A 602 12.18 27.11 -33.46
N GLU A 603 12.89 26.88 -34.57
CA GLU A 603 12.27 26.60 -35.86
C GLU A 603 12.17 25.08 -36.06
N ALA A 604 10.97 24.60 -36.33
CA ALA A 604 10.74 23.22 -36.73
C ALA A 604 10.39 23.18 -38.24
N GLN A 605 11.14 22.39 -39.01
CA GLN A 605 10.83 22.12 -40.41
C GLN A 605 9.77 21.02 -40.52
N THR A 606 8.65 21.33 -41.18
CA THR A 606 7.53 20.40 -41.39
C THR A 606 7.20 20.21 -42.87
N GLU A 607 6.66 19.04 -43.21
CA GLU A 607 6.14 18.69 -44.55
C GLU A 607 4.68 19.15 -44.75
N ALA A 608 4.08 19.86 -43.77
CA ALA A 608 2.68 20.26 -43.79
C ALA A 608 2.29 21.15 -44.99
N GLU A 609 1.07 20.95 -45.51
CA GLU A 609 0.55 21.60 -46.72
C GLU A 609 0.15 23.08 -46.52
N ASP A 610 -0.18 23.49 -45.29
CA ASP A 610 -0.72 24.81 -44.95
C ASP A 610 0.27 25.72 -44.18
N HIS A 611 -0.01 27.03 -44.26
CA HIS A 611 0.82 28.22 -43.98
C HIS A 611 1.63 28.26 -42.66
N GLU A 612 2.57 29.22 -42.56
CA GLU A 612 3.38 29.52 -41.37
C GLU A 612 2.51 29.59 -40.10
N ASP A 613 2.57 28.55 -39.27
CA ASP A 613 1.85 28.45 -38.00
C ASP A 613 2.86 28.59 -36.84
N VAL A 614 2.49 29.38 -35.84
CA VAL A 614 3.15 29.36 -34.53
C VAL A 614 2.52 28.24 -33.72
N VAL A 615 3.33 27.50 -32.97
CA VAL A 615 2.86 26.56 -31.94
C VAL A 615 3.12 27.18 -30.59
N ALA A 616 2.10 27.35 -29.78
CA ALA A 616 2.22 27.81 -28.41
C ALA A 616 1.95 26.64 -27.45
N VAL A 617 2.85 26.43 -26.50
CA VAL A 617 2.69 25.47 -25.41
C VAL A 617 2.26 26.23 -24.18
N HIS A 618 1.11 25.88 -23.64
CA HIS A 618 0.53 26.47 -22.45
C HIS A 618 0.62 25.49 -21.29
N GLN A 619 1.11 25.95 -20.15
CA GLN A 619 1.00 25.22 -18.90
C GLN A 619 -0.31 25.63 -18.23
N VAL A 620 -1.22 24.67 -18.09
CA VAL A 620 -2.50 24.84 -17.42
C VAL A 620 -2.43 24.17 -16.06
N ARG A 621 -2.77 24.93 -15.03
CA ARG A 621 -2.89 24.45 -13.66
C ARG A 621 -4.35 24.24 -13.32
N TRP A 622 -4.72 23.00 -13.04
CA TRP A 622 -6.09 22.65 -12.68
C TRP A 622 -6.26 22.61 -11.17
N GLN A 623 -7.35 23.19 -10.67
CA GLN A 623 -7.73 23.17 -9.27
C GLN A 623 -9.10 22.53 -9.06
N GLY A 624 -9.29 21.89 -7.92
CA GLY A 624 -10.58 21.36 -7.51
C GLY A 624 -11.48 22.44 -6.93
N LEU A 625 -12.73 22.08 -6.62
CA LEU A 625 -13.73 23.00 -6.07
C LEU A 625 -13.35 23.57 -4.70
N SER A 626 -12.45 22.91 -3.96
CA SER A 626 -11.89 23.39 -2.69
C SER A 626 -10.59 24.21 -2.85
N GLY A 627 -10.13 24.43 -4.08
CA GLY A 627 -8.94 25.25 -4.40
C GLY A 627 -7.61 24.51 -4.33
N GLU A 628 -7.62 23.19 -4.08
CA GLU A 628 -6.46 22.32 -4.16
C GLU A 628 -5.97 22.17 -5.60
N LEU A 629 -4.65 22.18 -5.82
CA LEU A 629 -4.05 21.93 -7.14
C LEU A 629 -4.19 20.44 -7.47
N LEU A 630 -4.95 20.10 -8.50
CA LEU A 630 -5.21 18.72 -8.90
C LEU A 630 -4.14 18.17 -9.82
N GLU A 631 -3.80 18.92 -10.87
CA GLU A 631 -2.85 18.51 -11.89
C GLU A 631 -2.27 19.72 -12.64
N GLU A 632 -1.08 19.55 -13.19
CA GLU A 632 -0.48 20.46 -14.17
C GLU A 632 -0.40 19.74 -15.53
N GLU A 633 -0.93 20.39 -16.56
CA GLU A 633 -0.96 19.86 -17.92
C GLU A 633 -0.27 20.83 -18.88
N LEU A 634 0.50 20.28 -19.83
CA LEU A 634 1.07 21.03 -20.93
C LEU A 634 0.21 20.83 -22.17
N ILE A 635 -0.40 21.89 -22.68
CA ILE A 635 -1.28 21.86 -23.84
C ILE A 635 -0.63 22.61 -25.00
N ALA A 636 -0.63 22.00 -26.18
CA ALA A 636 -0.13 22.65 -27.39
C ALA A 636 -1.29 23.23 -28.23
N SER A 637 -1.06 24.39 -28.83
CA SER A 637 -1.96 25.02 -29.78
C SER A 637 -1.19 25.47 -31.01
N SER A 638 -1.81 25.42 -32.18
CA SER A 638 -1.22 25.85 -33.46
C SER A 638 -2.08 26.95 -34.05
N GLY A 639 -1.47 28.02 -34.55
CA GLY A 639 -2.23 29.15 -35.07
C GLY A 639 -1.41 30.17 -35.85
N ASN A 640 -2.14 31.01 -36.58
CA ASN A 640 -1.60 32.08 -37.39
C ASN A 640 -2.39 33.38 -37.14
N LYS A 641 -2.19 34.38 -38.00
CA LYS A 641 -2.83 35.70 -37.85
C LYS A 641 -4.36 35.67 -37.96
N ASP A 642 -4.93 34.64 -38.57
CA ASP A 642 -6.37 34.50 -38.82
C ASP A 642 -7.07 33.68 -37.72
N GLY A 643 -6.31 32.99 -36.85
CA GLY A 643 -6.85 32.24 -35.71
C GLY A 643 -5.90 31.14 -35.20
N ALA A 644 -6.22 30.58 -34.03
CA ALA A 644 -5.49 29.45 -33.43
C ALA A 644 -6.43 28.31 -33.03
N LYS A 645 -5.93 27.08 -33.07
CA LYS A 645 -6.64 25.83 -32.74
C LYS A 645 -5.77 24.92 -31.86
N GLU A 646 -6.38 23.89 -31.28
CA GLU A 646 -5.67 22.88 -30.49
C GLU A 646 -4.74 22.13 -31.41
N LEU A 647 -3.57 21.80 -30.89
CA LEU A 647 -2.69 20.85 -31.52
C LEU A 647 -2.77 19.55 -30.71
N PRO A 648 -3.33 18.46 -31.26
CA PRO A 648 -3.39 17.18 -30.56
C PRO A 648 -2.01 16.73 -30.10
N HIS A 649 -1.95 16.08 -28.92
CA HIS A 649 -0.70 15.65 -28.32
C HIS A 649 0.17 14.76 -29.22
N GLU A 650 -0.44 13.88 -30.01
CA GLU A 650 0.29 13.03 -30.97
C GLU A 650 0.99 13.84 -32.06
N GLU A 651 0.32 14.86 -32.60
CA GLU A 651 0.90 15.77 -33.59
C GLU A 651 1.99 16.65 -32.98
N PHE A 652 1.83 17.07 -31.72
CA PHE A 652 2.85 17.82 -31.00
C PHE A 652 4.09 16.97 -30.70
N ALA A 653 3.92 15.73 -30.27
CA ALA A 653 5.00 14.79 -30.00
C ALA A 653 5.84 14.52 -31.26
N GLU A 654 5.20 14.29 -32.41
CA GLU A 654 5.89 14.09 -33.70
C GLU A 654 6.78 15.29 -34.11
N LEU A 655 6.40 16.53 -33.76
CA LEU A 655 7.26 17.70 -34.03
C LEU A 655 8.57 17.65 -33.24
N LEU A 656 8.51 17.16 -32.00
CA LEU A 656 9.64 17.14 -31.08
C LEU A 656 10.63 16.00 -31.39
N LEU A 657 10.27 15.06 -32.26
CA LEU A 657 11.19 14.05 -32.79
C LEU A 657 12.25 14.61 -33.74
N ARG A 658 12.06 15.83 -34.23
CA ARG A 658 13.06 16.55 -35.03
C ARG A 658 13.78 17.55 -34.12
N PRO A 659 15.11 17.47 -33.98
CA PRO A 659 15.88 18.45 -33.24
C PRO A 659 15.60 19.84 -33.83
N MET A 660 15.20 20.78 -32.99
CA MET A 660 14.89 22.13 -33.44
C MET A 660 16.16 22.96 -33.51
N GLU A 661 16.30 23.75 -34.58
CA GLU A 661 17.39 24.70 -34.68
C GLU A 661 16.98 25.98 -33.92
N SER A 662 17.86 26.41 -33.02
CA SER A 662 17.70 27.65 -32.28
C SER A 662 18.08 28.83 -33.18
N VAL A 663 17.17 29.79 -33.36
CA VAL A 663 17.40 30.97 -34.21
C VAL A 663 17.30 32.25 -33.36
N PRO A 664 18.26 33.18 -33.47
CA PRO A 664 18.20 34.50 -32.81
C PRO A 664 16.88 35.21 -33.11
N ALA A 665 16.18 35.63 -32.06
CA ALA A 665 14.94 36.38 -32.15
C ALA A 665 15.20 37.70 -32.87
N SER A 666 14.51 37.85 -33.99
CA SER A 666 14.28 39.15 -34.58
C SER A 666 13.28 39.93 -33.73
N THR A 667 13.39 41.26 -33.74
CA THR A 667 12.36 42.14 -33.18
C THR A 667 10.99 41.76 -33.77
N PRO A 668 9.97 41.46 -32.94
CA PRO A 668 8.67 40.99 -33.44
C PRO A 668 8.04 41.99 -34.40
N GLY A 669 7.66 41.52 -35.59
CA GLY A 669 6.91 42.31 -36.56
C GLY A 669 5.45 42.50 -36.16
N ASP A 670 4.71 43.33 -36.91
CA ASP A 670 3.28 43.53 -36.67
C ASP A 670 2.46 42.24 -36.87
N GLU A 671 2.92 41.33 -37.74
CA GLU A 671 2.31 40.01 -37.95
C GLU A 671 2.48 39.08 -36.74
N ASP A 672 3.66 39.05 -36.10
CA ASP A 672 3.91 38.25 -34.89
C ASP A 672 3.03 38.72 -33.71
N ARG A 673 2.78 40.03 -33.61
CA ARG A 673 1.87 40.62 -32.62
C ARG A 673 0.42 40.25 -32.87
N LEU A 674 0.01 40.13 -34.13
CA LEU A 674 -1.34 39.68 -34.50
C LEU A 674 -1.52 38.19 -34.20
N ILE A 675 -0.51 37.38 -34.49
CA ILE A 675 -0.48 35.95 -34.14
C ILE A 675 -0.60 35.77 -32.62
N ALA A 676 0.22 36.47 -31.83
CA ALA A 676 0.14 36.40 -30.36
C ALA A 676 -1.24 36.79 -29.81
N LYS A 677 -1.91 37.76 -30.43
CA LYS A 677 -3.30 38.14 -30.07
C LYS A 677 -4.33 37.08 -30.44
N ALA A 678 -4.09 36.29 -31.49
CA ALA A 678 -4.99 35.23 -31.94
C ALA A 678 -4.99 33.99 -31.01
N PHE A 679 -3.92 33.78 -30.22
CA PHE A 679 -3.84 32.68 -29.25
C PHE A 679 -4.69 32.89 -28.01
N ALA A 680 -4.86 34.12 -27.52
CA ALA A 680 -5.61 34.37 -26.28
C ALA A 680 -7.07 33.88 -26.33
N PRO A 681 -7.87 34.19 -27.38
CA PRO A 681 -9.24 33.67 -27.49
C PRO A 681 -9.30 32.14 -27.68
N ALA A 682 -8.28 31.57 -28.33
CA ALA A 682 -8.19 30.13 -28.54
C ALA A 682 -7.97 29.41 -27.21
N VAL A 683 -6.98 29.84 -26.43
CA VAL A 683 -6.69 29.33 -25.09
C VAL A 683 -7.92 29.44 -24.17
N GLU A 684 -8.59 30.60 -24.15
CA GLU A 684 -9.84 30.77 -23.37
C GLU A 684 -10.95 29.79 -23.81
N SER A 685 -11.11 29.56 -25.12
CA SER A 685 -12.06 28.58 -25.66
C SER A 685 -11.69 27.12 -25.35
N PHE A 686 -10.40 26.79 -25.25
CA PHE A 686 -9.93 25.46 -24.85
C PHE A 686 -10.19 25.20 -23.37
N VAL A 687 -9.72 26.13 -22.55
CA VAL A 687 -9.84 26.10 -21.10
C VAL A 687 -11.31 26.02 -20.65
N SER A 688 -12.20 26.72 -21.36
CA SER A 688 -13.65 26.69 -21.08
C SER A 688 -14.35 25.39 -21.50
N ARG A 689 -13.81 24.63 -22.47
CA ARG A 689 -14.40 23.36 -22.93
C ARG A 689 -14.12 22.19 -21.98
N TRP A 690 -13.01 22.26 -21.25
CA TRP A 690 -12.50 21.19 -20.38
C TRP A 690 -12.69 21.49 -18.88
N ALA A 691 -13.29 22.65 -18.55
CA ALA A 691 -13.85 22.90 -17.23
C ALA A 691 -15.03 21.94 -17.00
N GLU A 692 -14.74 20.81 -16.36
CA GLU A 692 -15.72 19.83 -15.93
C GLU A 692 -16.40 20.26 -14.63
N ALA A 693 -17.39 19.49 -14.15
CA ALA A 693 -18.17 19.84 -12.96
C ALA A 693 -17.35 19.85 -11.66
N ASP A 694 -16.15 19.28 -11.65
CA ASP A 694 -15.30 19.03 -10.47
C ASP A 694 -13.88 19.66 -10.56
N ARG A 695 -13.47 20.22 -11.70
CA ARG A 695 -12.17 20.89 -11.88
C ARG A 695 -12.27 22.21 -12.63
N MET A 696 -11.52 23.21 -12.18
CA MET A 696 -11.42 24.51 -12.81
C MET A 696 -9.97 24.90 -13.10
N PRO A 697 -9.71 25.60 -14.20
CA PRO A 697 -8.40 26.15 -14.50
C PRO A 697 -8.08 27.30 -13.53
N SER A 698 -7.02 27.15 -12.76
CA SER A 698 -6.57 28.18 -11.79
C SER A 698 -5.68 29.23 -12.42
N SER A 699 -4.83 28.82 -13.36
CA SER A 699 -3.91 29.68 -14.07
C SER A 699 -3.47 29.01 -15.36
N VAL A 700 -3.22 29.84 -16.37
CA VAL A 700 -2.72 29.42 -17.67
C VAL A 700 -1.52 30.28 -17.99
N PHE A 701 -0.37 29.65 -18.19
CA PHE A 701 0.88 30.32 -18.52
C PHE A 701 1.30 29.92 -19.93
N LEU A 702 1.79 30.87 -20.73
CA LEU A 702 2.54 30.53 -21.93
C LEU A 702 3.91 29.98 -21.48
N GLY A 703 4.14 28.70 -21.70
CA GLY A 703 5.39 28.03 -21.40
C GLY A 703 6.43 28.24 -22.50
N ALA A 704 6.04 28.05 -23.76
CA ALA A 704 6.91 28.21 -24.92
C ALA A 704 6.14 28.58 -26.19
N ALA A 705 6.81 29.17 -27.18
CA ALA A 705 6.27 29.39 -28.51
C ALA A 705 7.31 29.02 -29.58
N LEU A 706 6.85 28.39 -30.66
CA LEU A 706 7.66 27.77 -31.70
C LEU A 706 7.15 28.25 -33.05
N LYS A 707 8.01 28.59 -34.02
CA LYS A 707 7.57 28.97 -35.37
C LYS A 707 7.78 27.80 -36.33
N ARG A 708 6.72 27.33 -37.00
CA ARG A 708 6.84 26.31 -38.05
C ARG A 708 7.18 26.98 -39.38
N ARG A 709 8.22 26.49 -40.05
CA ARG A 709 8.54 26.90 -41.43
C ARG A 709 8.33 25.75 -42.41
N ARG A 710 7.80 26.09 -43.58
CA ARG A 710 7.61 25.14 -44.69
C ARG A 710 8.97 24.86 -45.32
N GLN A 711 9.25 23.58 -45.56
CA GLN A 711 10.43 23.20 -46.32
C GLN A 711 10.23 23.59 -47.79
N PHE A 712 11.06 24.49 -48.32
CA PHE A 712 11.10 24.71 -49.77
C PHE A 712 11.88 23.54 -50.39
N PRO A 713 11.30 22.77 -51.33
CA PRO A 713 12.10 21.83 -52.11
C PRO A 713 13.17 22.62 -52.85
N GLY A 714 14.43 22.21 -52.70
CA GLY A 714 15.62 23.00 -52.98
C GLY A 714 15.63 23.75 -54.31
N MET A 715 16.19 24.95 -54.26
CA MET A 715 16.68 25.69 -55.43
C MET A 715 18.15 25.33 -55.68
#